data_AF-A0A841F576-F1
#
_entry.id   AF-A0A841F576-F1
#
_cell.length_a   1.000
_cell.length_b   1.000
_cell.length_c   1.000
_cell.angle_alpha   90.00
_cell.angle_beta   90.00
_cell.angle_gamma   90.00
#
_symmetry.space_group_name_H-M   'P 1'
#
loop_
_entity.id
_entity.type
_entity.pdbx_description
1 polymer ?
#
loop_
_entity_poly.entity_id
_entity_poly.type
_entity_poly.pdbx_seq_one_letter_code
_entity_poly.pdbx_strand_id
1 'polypeptide(L)'
;MKHILDQIADYINTDQIQSAYNLIIENEESLIHNAEYWNMRGILCLKVDEYNASISCLANAIELEDTNGDYYYNYAYALEKIGSFSDAALYYGRAYKYLNDSNIKLELKRMFQAGDEALENIFMTASESKEKVFILLSSNIWGDVYQRTHHIARSLSKFGNEVLYVERKKNLISDDKNILSLDLLSYSINSARKIDGVKIYSTLEVQDEKNNFVIDNYLSVIQHLLDEYLSKNKEVVIISYLPSQIKTIKSLNGEFYHIYECVDDHSDLKYSFWGHESDIAWEQELMDSADAITTTATALYLQRSCIEKRKNVFLSRNAVNDSDFLDYSIESMPSDLINIPEPRVVYAGAIYEWFDMDLFNEVVSMNPNISFVILGFGKTELLSNSLPNLYFLGEKKHSELKYYLRHMQTGIIPFKAETNIIINCDPIKQYEYLASHLPVITTYMTDTAVGKEYTFIANNGLDFSRAINESLAVEVNSEVVKKFILKNNWNARAALISNLANCSLDFEENFKNERDKIQSELFNLVSHYQSSVFSTLYWICTSFDDTGRYKEKMKLVYNQFEKNNFVVLHYLNSLLEVEDYFEFIEGYSKSNFVREELIEELKYRFSIGDFNALIPLAYLSINKVKEFKTFNITDEHTKRMFNIYYKFLYYQNYENIGNDERANHSPLYMFLLSQMKEKEIICLSNMISEIDENSLKVLKKYGVHIEKVLSLDSLSKDLIGLFDDKSKIKVMVIYNSNYVKEIRLLAEHGIKECEVVVIEGTKIERVYIGPDLMNHIKLKKYTKTVVFNKFNAADSNVGALIKYIPLEFKNKFNVKVIYGKDIYKTENVVKIPLWGSVTVSGFSTFLYLPKFTFNIEVGHAGIILKSCGLMDKEDKNSGGNPEIFKKADLVCVASRMQMIVFSSFYAIPENKYRITGMARNDMLLNTDGRKNIEKLLNKDFSSKKIIFNMPTFHVFERIGRIEGDINLNDSFKIHNFDYEKFDDFLEKNNLVCISKVHHGEETSVTSKTKKRKLKNLHFINNNTLDSFGLDLYEILNGADVLITDYSTVYNDFLFMNKPTVFVNSDLEEYRLKRGLALEPYEFWTAGPKVQTQSDLESELLNSCYNDDYYRLDRERLAPVFFESIDANSVWNTWEIIEEALKSVAIEN
;
A
#
# COMPACT_ATOMS: atom_id res chain seq x y z
N MET A 1 36.39 -28.45 32.66
CA MET A 1 36.10 -27.64 31.45
C MET A 1 37.19 -27.80 30.41
N LYS A 2 38.39 -27.22 30.54
CA LYS A 2 39.46 -27.34 29.52
C LYS A 2 39.80 -28.78 29.10
N HIS A 3 40.00 -29.69 30.07
CA HIS A 3 40.24 -31.12 29.80
C HIS A 3 39.11 -31.80 29.00
N ILE A 4 37.86 -31.35 29.14
CA ILE A 4 36.71 -31.94 28.43
C ILE A 4 36.71 -31.43 26.99
N LEU A 5 36.96 -30.14 26.77
CA LEU A 5 37.10 -29.55 25.44
C LEU A 5 38.28 -30.15 24.67
N ASP A 6 39.44 -30.31 25.32
CA ASP A 6 40.62 -30.96 24.72
C ASP A 6 40.29 -32.40 24.29
N GLN A 7 39.49 -33.13 25.07
CA GLN A 7 39.06 -34.49 24.77
C GLN A 7 38.03 -34.55 23.63
N ILE A 8 37.09 -33.59 23.57
CA ILE A 8 36.17 -33.44 22.44
C ILE A 8 36.97 -33.16 21.15
N ALA A 9 37.94 -32.25 21.21
CA ALA A 9 38.82 -31.93 20.09
C ALA A 9 39.58 -33.15 19.58
N ASP A 10 40.18 -33.94 20.49
CA ASP A 10 40.90 -35.17 20.15
C ASP A 10 39.98 -36.19 19.48
N TYR A 11 38.76 -36.38 19.99
CA TYR A 11 37.76 -37.25 19.35
C TYR A 11 37.33 -36.76 17.97
N ILE A 12 37.15 -35.45 17.76
CA ILE A 12 36.84 -34.88 16.43
C ILE A 12 38.03 -35.10 15.46
N ASN A 13 39.26 -34.84 15.92
CA ASN A 13 40.47 -34.96 15.11
C ASN A 13 40.82 -36.42 14.75
N THR A 14 40.50 -37.36 15.63
CA THR A 14 40.67 -38.81 15.42
C THR A 14 39.45 -39.51 14.83
N ASP A 15 38.45 -38.74 14.37
CA ASP A 15 37.22 -39.20 13.72
C ASP A 15 36.31 -40.10 14.57
N GLN A 16 36.38 -39.97 15.89
CA GLN A 16 35.52 -40.64 16.87
C GLN A 16 34.23 -39.83 17.12
N ILE A 17 33.44 -39.64 16.05
CA ILE A 17 32.25 -38.75 16.01
C ILE A 17 31.22 -39.05 17.10
N GLN A 18 30.89 -40.33 17.33
CA GLN A 18 29.91 -40.71 18.35
C GLN A 18 30.40 -40.39 19.78
N SER A 19 31.70 -40.59 20.04
CA SER A 19 32.32 -40.27 21.33
C SER A 19 32.33 -38.76 21.58
N ALA A 20 32.64 -37.96 20.55
CA ALA A 20 32.55 -36.50 20.60
C ALA A 20 31.12 -36.02 20.83
N TYR A 21 30.14 -36.58 20.12
CA TYR A 21 28.72 -36.27 20.29
C TYR A 21 28.23 -36.53 21.72
N ASN A 22 28.49 -37.72 22.25
CA ASN A 22 28.05 -38.08 23.60
C ASN A 22 28.67 -37.12 24.64
N LEU A 23 29.96 -36.81 24.50
CA LEU A 23 30.65 -35.92 25.42
C LEU A 23 30.15 -34.47 25.34
N ILE A 24 29.74 -34.00 24.15
CA ILE A 24 29.10 -32.70 23.94
C ILE A 24 27.74 -32.64 24.66
N ILE A 25 26.88 -33.64 24.45
CA ILE A 25 25.53 -33.68 25.04
C ILE A 25 25.60 -33.82 26.57
N GLU A 26 26.47 -34.68 27.10
CA GLU A 26 26.62 -34.90 28.54
C GLU A 26 27.08 -33.64 29.30
N ASN A 27 27.69 -32.66 28.61
CA ASN A 27 28.26 -31.46 29.21
C ASN A 27 27.58 -30.16 28.77
N GLU A 28 26.48 -30.23 28.01
CA GLU A 28 25.82 -29.08 27.37
C GLU A 28 25.48 -27.97 28.38
N GLU A 29 24.79 -28.31 29.49
CA GLU A 29 24.39 -27.34 30.52
C GLU A 29 25.58 -26.56 31.10
N SER A 30 26.75 -27.21 31.20
CA SER A 30 27.95 -26.62 31.80
C SER A 30 28.80 -25.81 30.81
N LEU A 31 28.62 -26.03 29.50
CA LEU A 31 29.46 -25.46 28.44
C LEU A 31 28.70 -24.51 27.49
N ILE A 32 27.39 -24.32 27.66
CA ILE A 32 26.55 -23.50 26.79
C ILE A 32 26.99 -22.02 26.67
N HIS A 33 27.76 -21.50 27.63
CA HIS A 33 28.33 -20.14 27.60
C HIS A 33 29.79 -20.09 27.11
N ASN A 34 30.30 -21.18 26.55
CA ASN A 34 31.67 -21.29 26.05
C ASN A 34 31.68 -21.32 24.50
N ALA A 35 32.42 -20.40 23.88
CA ALA A 35 32.48 -20.29 22.41
C ALA A 35 33.15 -21.50 21.75
N GLU A 36 34.22 -22.02 22.34
CA GLU A 36 34.98 -23.17 21.84
C GLU A 36 34.11 -24.45 21.80
N TYR A 37 33.24 -24.64 22.80
CA TYR A 37 32.23 -25.71 22.81
C TYR A 37 31.29 -25.63 21.59
N TRP A 38 30.73 -24.45 21.33
CA TRP A 38 29.82 -24.25 20.20
C TRP A 38 30.54 -24.43 18.86
N ASN A 39 31.80 -24.00 18.76
CA ASN A 39 32.63 -24.24 17.58
C ASN A 39 32.89 -25.75 17.35
N MET A 40 33.25 -26.50 18.39
CA MET A 40 33.43 -27.95 18.29
C MET A 40 32.14 -28.69 17.90
N ARG A 41 31.00 -28.28 18.47
CA ARG A 41 29.68 -28.80 18.07
C ARG A 41 29.37 -28.49 16.60
N GLY A 42 29.70 -27.29 16.14
CA GLY A 42 29.58 -26.88 14.74
C GLY A 42 30.45 -27.72 13.79
N ILE A 43 31.72 -27.96 14.14
CA ILE A 43 32.63 -28.83 13.37
C ILE A 43 32.12 -30.27 13.33
N LEU A 44 31.58 -30.77 14.44
CA LEU A 44 30.97 -32.10 14.48
C LEU A 44 29.81 -32.19 13.49
N CYS A 45 28.93 -31.19 13.45
CA CYS A 45 27.85 -31.10 12.46
C CYS A 45 28.40 -31.04 11.02
N LEU A 46 29.50 -30.32 10.76
CA LEU A 46 30.16 -30.32 9.44
C LEU A 46 30.61 -31.72 9.01
N LYS A 47 31.17 -32.51 9.94
CA LYS A 47 31.67 -33.86 9.65
C LYS A 47 30.57 -34.86 9.32
N VAL A 48 29.32 -34.59 9.71
CA VAL A 48 28.15 -35.41 9.40
C VAL A 48 27.23 -34.77 8.35
N ASP A 49 27.73 -33.74 7.64
CA ASP A 49 27.02 -33.01 6.58
C ASP A 49 25.71 -32.32 7.02
N GLU A 50 25.56 -32.03 8.32
CA GLU A 50 24.44 -31.28 8.90
C GLU A 50 24.73 -29.77 8.89
N TYR A 51 24.83 -29.19 7.69
CA TYR A 51 25.34 -27.82 7.51
C TYR A 51 24.49 -26.73 8.17
N ASN A 52 23.16 -26.83 8.13
CA ASN A 52 22.28 -25.84 8.77
C ASN A 52 22.44 -25.84 10.30
N ALA A 53 22.53 -27.02 10.91
CA ALA A 53 22.81 -27.15 12.34
C ALA A 53 24.21 -26.63 12.69
N SER A 54 25.18 -26.87 11.81
CA SER A 54 26.54 -26.32 11.93
C SER A 54 26.55 -24.80 11.95
N ILE A 55 25.86 -24.16 10.99
CA ILE A 55 25.71 -22.69 10.90
C ILE A 55 25.13 -22.14 12.20
N SER A 56 24.06 -22.73 12.73
CA SER A 56 23.47 -22.29 14.01
C SER A 56 24.45 -22.41 15.18
N CYS A 57 25.20 -23.51 15.28
CA CYS A 57 26.19 -23.69 16.34
C CYS A 57 27.35 -22.70 16.22
N LEU A 58 27.87 -22.50 15.01
CA LEU A 58 29.01 -21.62 14.74
C LEU A 58 28.63 -20.13 14.90
N ALA A 59 27.40 -19.75 14.59
CA ALA A 59 26.88 -18.43 14.88
C ALA A 59 26.88 -18.13 16.40
N ASN A 60 26.49 -19.10 17.25
CA ASN A 60 26.60 -18.96 18.71
C ASN A 60 28.05 -18.81 19.19
N ALA A 61 28.99 -19.53 18.56
CA ALA A 61 30.41 -19.38 18.87
C ALA A 61 30.91 -17.95 18.59
N ILE A 62 30.55 -17.40 17.43
CA ILE A 62 30.87 -16.03 17.02
C ILE A 62 30.20 -15.00 17.95
N GLU A 63 28.96 -15.22 18.36
CA GLU A 63 28.25 -14.31 19.28
C GLU A 63 28.93 -14.22 20.65
N LEU A 64 29.46 -15.34 21.15
CA LEU A 64 30.18 -15.40 22.42
C LEU A 64 31.62 -14.85 22.33
N GLU A 65 32.28 -15.02 21.18
CA GLU A 65 33.65 -14.55 20.94
C GLU A 65 33.84 -14.18 19.45
N ASP A 66 33.71 -12.90 19.13
CA ASP A 66 33.64 -12.37 17.77
C ASP A 66 35.02 -11.95 17.19
N THR A 67 36.11 -12.30 17.88
CA THR A 67 37.50 -11.96 17.50
C THR A 67 38.36 -13.19 17.21
N ASN A 68 37.75 -14.37 17.14
CA ASN A 68 38.46 -15.62 16.82
C ASN A 68 38.31 -15.98 15.34
N GLY A 69 39.43 -16.01 14.61
CA GLY A 69 39.45 -16.27 13.17
C GLY A 69 39.00 -17.68 12.78
N ASP A 70 39.22 -18.68 13.63
CA ASP A 70 38.86 -20.08 13.33
C ASP A 70 37.34 -20.28 13.32
N TYR A 71 36.61 -19.59 14.20
CA TYR A 71 35.15 -19.68 14.26
C TYR A 71 34.51 -19.10 13.00
N TYR A 72 35.00 -17.95 12.52
CA TYR A 72 34.58 -17.39 11.24
C TYR A 72 34.94 -18.26 10.05
N TYR A 73 36.12 -18.88 10.06
CA TYR A 73 36.55 -19.77 8.97
C TYR A 73 35.60 -20.97 8.85
N ASN A 74 35.30 -21.63 9.98
CA ASN A 74 34.38 -22.76 10.01
C ASN A 74 32.96 -22.35 9.62
N TYR A 75 32.51 -21.17 10.07
CA TYR A 75 31.20 -20.63 9.71
C TYR A 75 31.09 -20.32 8.22
N ALA A 76 32.11 -19.67 7.66
CA ALA A 76 32.20 -19.38 6.23
C ALA A 76 32.22 -20.66 5.39
N TYR A 77 32.95 -21.69 5.84
CA TYR A 77 32.96 -23.00 5.19
C TYR A 77 31.58 -23.66 5.21
N ALA A 78 30.86 -23.61 6.33
CA ALA A 78 29.50 -24.12 6.42
C ALA A 78 28.54 -23.41 5.44
N LEU A 79 28.64 -22.08 5.34
CA LEU A 79 27.87 -21.26 4.40
C LEU A 79 28.20 -21.60 2.94
N GLU A 80 29.48 -21.83 2.61
CA GLU A 80 29.90 -22.23 1.28
C GLU A 80 29.29 -23.58 0.88
N LYS A 81 29.20 -24.54 1.81
CA LYS A 81 28.60 -25.87 1.55
C LYS A 81 27.12 -25.84 1.24
N ILE A 82 26.37 -24.88 1.79
CA ILE A 82 24.96 -24.66 1.43
C ILE A 82 24.79 -23.71 0.23
N GLY A 83 25.88 -23.28 -0.40
CA GLY A 83 25.89 -22.42 -1.58
C GLY A 83 25.77 -20.93 -1.31
N SER A 84 25.79 -20.48 -0.04
CA SER A 84 25.71 -19.06 0.34
C SER A 84 27.06 -18.36 0.14
N PHE A 85 27.51 -18.27 -1.12
CA PHE A 85 28.85 -17.84 -1.51
C PHE A 85 29.17 -16.40 -1.11
N SER A 86 28.19 -15.50 -1.14
CA SER A 86 28.41 -14.09 -0.82
C SER A 86 28.58 -13.87 0.68
N ASP A 87 27.82 -14.59 1.51
CA ASP A 87 28.03 -14.60 2.96
C ASP A 87 29.33 -15.34 3.30
N ALA A 88 29.64 -16.47 2.65
CA ALA A 88 30.90 -17.17 2.83
C ALA A 88 32.12 -16.29 2.53
N ALA A 89 32.14 -15.56 1.41
CA ALA A 89 33.22 -14.63 1.07
C ALA A 89 33.41 -13.54 2.14
N LEU A 90 32.30 -12.98 2.63
CA LEU A 90 32.31 -11.98 3.71
C LEU A 90 32.93 -12.56 4.98
N TYR A 91 32.44 -13.72 5.44
CA TYR A 91 32.93 -14.32 6.68
C TYR A 91 34.33 -14.91 6.56
N TYR A 92 34.75 -15.34 5.36
CA TYR A 92 36.16 -15.64 5.08
C TYR A 92 37.04 -14.40 5.17
N GLY A 93 36.55 -13.23 4.73
CA GLY A 93 37.25 -11.96 4.92
C GLY A 93 37.40 -11.62 6.41
N ARG A 94 36.35 -11.84 7.21
CA ARG A 94 36.42 -11.69 8.68
C ARG A 94 37.37 -12.70 9.30
N ALA A 95 37.36 -13.95 8.85
CA ALA A 95 38.33 -14.96 9.29
C ALA A 95 39.76 -14.50 8.98
N TYR A 96 40.04 -14.03 7.76
CA TYR A 96 41.34 -13.49 7.37
C TYR A 96 41.81 -12.36 8.29
N LYS A 97 40.91 -11.48 8.72
CA LYS A 97 41.20 -10.38 9.65
C LYS A 97 41.72 -10.89 11.00
N TYR A 98 41.10 -11.92 11.59
CA TYR A 98 41.39 -12.39 12.95
C TYR A 98 42.28 -13.64 13.05
N LEU A 99 42.47 -14.40 11.96
CA LEU A 99 43.33 -15.58 11.95
C LEU A 99 44.78 -15.23 12.33
N ASN A 100 45.48 -16.16 13.00
CA ASN A 100 46.92 -16.05 13.26
C ASN A 100 47.76 -16.87 12.27
N ASP A 101 47.19 -17.93 11.67
CA ASP A 101 47.90 -18.80 10.74
C ASP A 101 48.13 -18.10 9.38
N SER A 102 49.41 -17.88 9.06
CA SER A 102 49.81 -17.20 7.82
C SER A 102 49.62 -18.05 6.56
N ASN A 103 49.61 -19.38 6.67
CA ASN A 103 49.39 -20.27 5.52
C ASN A 103 47.92 -20.23 5.10
N ILE A 104 46.99 -20.33 6.06
CA ILE A 104 45.55 -20.25 5.79
C ILE A 104 45.18 -18.88 5.22
N LYS A 105 45.77 -17.79 5.74
CA LYS A 105 45.59 -16.44 5.14
C LYS A 105 46.02 -16.39 3.68
N LEU A 106 47.19 -16.94 3.35
CA LEU A 106 47.69 -16.95 1.98
C LEU A 106 46.80 -17.77 1.05
N GLU A 107 46.24 -18.88 1.53
CA GLU A 107 45.29 -19.71 0.80
C GLU A 107 43.98 -18.96 0.51
N LEU A 108 43.36 -18.37 1.53
CA LEU A 108 42.15 -17.55 1.37
C LEU A 108 42.36 -16.41 0.37
N LYS A 109 43.48 -15.70 0.47
CA LYS A 109 43.80 -14.61 -0.46
C LYS A 109 43.92 -15.11 -1.90
N ARG A 110 44.58 -16.24 -2.13
CA ARG A 110 44.71 -16.85 -3.47
C ARG A 110 43.37 -17.33 -4.02
N MET A 111 42.51 -17.88 -3.15
CA MET A 111 41.20 -18.38 -3.52
C MET A 111 40.32 -17.28 -4.12
N PHE A 112 40.26 -16.11 -3.48
CA PHE A 112 39.42 -15.00 -3.96
C PHE A 112 40.07 -14.19 -5.08
N GLN A 113 41.40 -14.01 -5.11
CA GLN A 113 42.10 -13.33 -6.22
C GLN A 113 42.02 -14.06 -7.57
N ALA A 114 41.79 -15.37 -7.55
CA ALA A 114 41.62 -16.18 -8.76
C ALA A 114 40.13 -16.42 -9.12
N GLY A 115 39.20 -15.83 -8.36
CA GLY A 115 37.78 -16.13 -8.37
C GLY A 115 36.91 -15.09 -9.07
N ASP A 116 35.67 -14.96 -8.59
CA ASP A 116 34.68 -13.99 -9.07
C ASP A 116 34.94 -12.60 -8.47
N GLU A 117 34.89 -11.54 -9.29
CA GLU A 117 35.20 -10.16 -8.90
C GLU A 117 34.31 -9.64 -7.76
N ALA A 118 33.02 -10.01 -7.74
CA ALA A 118 32.12 -9.56 -6.69
C ALA A 118 32.44 -10.23 -5.34
N LEU A 119 32.78 -11.51 -5.37
CA LEU A 119 33.22 -12.24 -4.17
C LEU A 119 34.57 -11.75 -3.66
N GLU A 120 35.52 -11.46 -4.57
CA GLU A 120 36.79 -10.85 -4.21
C GLU A 120 36.59 -9.51 -3.51
N ASN A 121 35.76 -8.63 -4.07
CA ASN A 121 35.48 -7.32 -3.46
C ASN A 121 34.84 -7.46 -2.07
N ILE A 122 33.86 -8.36 -1.91
CA ILE A 122 33.23 -8.64 -0.60
C ILE A 122 34.28 -9.14 0.42
N PHE A 123 35.10 -10.11 0.03
CA PHE A 123 36.15 -10.67 0.86
C PHE A 123 37.17 -9.60 1.27
N MET A 124 37.67 -8.82 0.30
CA MET A 124 38.65 -7.78 0.53
C MET A 124 38.11 -6.71 1.47
N THR A 125 36.88 -6.21 1.22
CA THR A 125 36.23 -5.24 2.11
C THR A 125 36.07 -5.80 3.53
N ALA A 126 35.62 -7.03 3.71
CA ALA A 126 35.47 -7.62 5.05
C ALA A 126 36.82 -7.83 5.76
N SER A 127 37.89 -8.10 5.00
CA SER A 127 39.23 -8.33 5.53
C SER A 127 39.97 -7.05 5.94
N GLU A 128 39.74 -5.94 5.22
CA GLU A 128 40.49 -4.69 5.37
C GLU A 128 39.69 -3.57 6.07
N SER A 129 38.36 -3.62 6.02
CA SER A 129 37.53 -2.54 6.56
C SER A 129 37.68 -2.38 8.07
N LYS A 130 37.78 -1.12 8.49
CA LYS A 130 37.63 -0.72 9.88
C LYS A 130 36.15 -0.72 10.24
N GLU A 131 35.86 -1.16 11.46
CA GLU A 131 34.49 -1.12 11.99
C GLU A 131 34.04 0.33 12.14
N LYS A 132 32.89 0.66 11.54
CA LYS A 132 32.26 1.97 11.63
C LYS A 132 30.86 1.88 12.23
N VAL A 133 30.29 3.04 12.55
CA VAL A 133 28.89 3.18 12.97
C VAL A 133 28.10 3.75 11.80
N PHE A 134 27.09 3.03 11.32
CA PHE A 134 26.20 3.48 10.26
C PHE A 134 24.85 3.89 10.84
N ILE A 135 24.44 5.14 10.64
CA ILE A 135 23.12 5.65 10.98
C ILE A 135 22.30 5.78 9.70
N LEU A 136 21.31 4.89 9.53
CA LEU A 136 20.43 4.88 8.37
C LEU A 136 19.16 5.67 8.67
N LEU A 137 18.96 6.78 7.96
CA LEU A 137 17.76 7.59 8.02
C LEU A 137 16.71 7.00 7.08
N SER A 138 16.01 5.96 7.53
CA SER A 138 15.18 5.17 6.63
C SER A 138 13.86 5.87 6.26
N SER A 139 13.43 5.66 5.00
CA SER A 139 12.08 5.96 4.53
C SER A 139 11.03 4.94 4.98
N ASN A 140 11.47 3.78 5.45
CA ASN A 140 10.64 2.62 5.76
C ASN A 140 10.64 2.26 7.26
N ILE A 141 9.52 1.73 7.73
CA ILE A 141 9.45 1.04 9.03
C ILE A 141 9.95 -0.40 8.88
N TRP A 142 10.51 -0.97 9.94
CA TRP A 142 10.92 -2.37 9.96
C TRP A 142 9.68 -3.27 10.12
N GLY A 143 9.31 -4.00 9.06
CA GLY A 143 8.13 -4.87 8.97
C GLY A 143 8.37 -6.13 8.12
N ASP A 144 7.29 -6.83 7.70
CA ASP A 144 7.37 -8.14 7.04
C ASP A 144 7.71 -8.09 5.53
N VAL A 145 7.66 -6.91 4.93
CA VAL A 145 8.03 -6.67 3.53
C VAL A 145 9.37 -5.94 3.49
N TYR A 146 10.42 -6.68 3.16
CA TYR A 146 11.76 -6.12 3.12
C TYR A 146 11.94 -5.28 1.85
N GLN A 147 12.72 -4.23 2.01
CA GLN A 147 13.09 -3.28 0.96
C GLN A 147 14.59 -3.05 1.03
N ARG A 148 15.14 -2.36 0.03
CA ARG A 148 16.56 -2.02 -0.08
C ARG A 148 17.20 -1.53 1.24
N THR A 149 16.55 -0.63 1.96
CA THR A 149 17.04 -0.09 3.24
C THR A 149 17.31 -1.19 4.28
N HIS A 150 16.46 -2.20 4.34
CA HIS A 150 16.58 -3.34 5.26
C HIS A 150 17.75 -4.24 4.85
N HIS A 151 17.86 -4.57 3.57
CA HIS A 151 18.93 -5.43 3.07
C HIS A 151 20.31 -4.79 3.24
N ILE A 152 20.45 -3.50 2.92
CA ILE A 152 21.70 -2.76 3.15
C ILE A 152 22.06 -2.74 4.64
N ALA A 153 21.09 -2.46 5.52
CA ALA A 153 21.33 -2.45 6.96
C ALA A 153 21.86 -3.79 7.48
N ARG A 154 21.22 -4.89 7.08
CA ARG A 154 21.60 -6.26 7.46
C ARG A 154 22.97 -6.62 6.92
N SER A 155 23.23 -6.36 5.64
CA SER A 155 24.53 -6.64 5.04
C SER A 155 25.65 -5.82 5.68
N LEU A 156 25.47 -4.53 5.93
CA LEU A 156 26.47 -3.70 6.64
C LEU A 156 26.77 -4.25 8.05
N SER A 157 25.78 -4.77 8.75
CA SER A 157 25.96 -5.41 10.06
C SER A 157 26.80 -6.70 9.96
N LYS A 158 26.58 -7.52 8.92
CA LYS A 158 27.39 -8.73 8.67
C LYS A 158 28.89 -8.41 8.55
N PHE A 159 29.25 -7.30 7.90
CA PHE A 159 30.63 -6.80 7.79
C PHE A 159 31.28 -6.43 9.16
N GLY A 160 30.55 -6.52 10.26
CA GLY A 160 31.04 -6.21 11.61
C GLY A 160 30.81 -4.77 12.04
N ASN A 161 30.03 -4.00 11.27
CA ASN A 161 29.70 -2.62 11.62
C ASN A 161 28.57 -2.55 12.65
N GLU A 162 28.58 -1.49 13.45
CA GLU A 162 27.44 -1.12 14.27
C GLU A 162 26.43 -0.38 13.39
N VAL A 163 25.20 -0.91 13.28
CA VAL A 163 24.18 -0.36 12.37
C VAL A 163 22.97 0.10 13.16
N LEU A 164 22.69 1.40 13.09
CA LEU A 164 21.58 2.09 13.75
C LEU A 164 20.57 2.49 12.68
N TYR A 165 19.40 1.84 12.69
CA TYR A 165 18.33 2.09 11.74
C TYR A 165 17.26 2.99 12.38
N VAL A 166 17.12 4.21 11.88
CA VAL A 166 16.14 5.19 12.39
C VAL A 166 14.91 5.17 11.49
N GLU A 167 13.79 4.70 12.02
CA GLU A 167 12.51 4.65 11.30
C GLU A 167 11.91 6.04 11.12
N ARG A 168 11.05 6.20 10.11
CA ARG A 168 10.19 7.38 9.97
C ARG A 168 9.31 7.60 11.21
N LYS A 169 8.89 8.85 11.43
CA LYS A 169 8.06 9.26 12.57
C LYS A 169 6.74 8.49 12.64
N LYS A 170 6.40 7.97 13.82
CA LYS A 170 5.08 7.41 14.14
C LYS A 170 4.25 8.48 14.84
N ASN A 171 3.02 8.68 14.38
CA ASN A 171 2.12 9.68 14.96
C ASN A 171 1.50 9.16 16.26
N LEU A 172 1.53 9.99 17.30
CA LEU A 172 0.88 9.76 18.58
C LEU A 172 -0.08 10.91 18.88
N ILE A 173 -1.28 10.59 19.32
CA ILE A 173 -2.26 11.59 19.78
C ILE A 173 -2.16 11.68 21.30
N SER A 174 -1.99 12.89 21.84
CA SER A 174 -1.93 13.13 23.30
C SER A 174 -2.56 14.46 23.71
N ASP A 175 -3.27 14.44 24.84
CA ASP A 175 -3.90 15.61 25.47
C ASP A 175 -2.94 16.39 26.36
N ASP A 176 -1.80 15.78 26.71
CA ASP A 176 -0.83 16.36 27.62
C ASP A 176 0.08 17.35 26.89
N LYS A 177 -0.13 18.65 27.16
CA LYS A 177 0.69 19.75 26.62
C LYS A 177 2.08 19.85 27.26
N ASN A 178 2.39 19.04 28.27
CA ASN A 178 3.67 19.06 28.98
C ASN A 178 4.65 17.98 28.52
N ILE A 179 4.38 17.27 27.41
CA ILE A 179 5.34 16.29 26.87
C ILE A 179 6.62 17.02 26.44
N LEU A 180 7.74 16.68 27.07
CA LEU A 180 9.04 17.25 26.75
C LEU A 180 9.73 16.44 25.65
N SER A 181 10.55 17.11 24.84
CA SER A 181 11.40 16.45 23.83
C SER A 181 12.28 15.35 24.46
N LEU A 182 12.72 15.56 25.71
CA LEU A 182 13.52 14.58 26.45
C LEU A 182 12.77 13.29 26.77
N ASP A 183 11.46 13.37 27.04
CA ASP A 183 10.66 12.18 27.35
C ASP A 183 10.51 11.30 26.11
N LEU A 184 10.24 11.92 24.96
CA LEU A 184 10.19 11.25 23.67
C LEU A 184 11.55 10.66 23.29
N LEU A 185 12.63 11.41 23.48
CA LEU A 185 13.99 10.91 23.25
C LEU A 185 14.26 9.66 24.10
N SER A 186 13.99 9.74 25.40
CA SER A 186 14.19 8.63 26.34
C SER A 186 13.39 7.40 25.93
N TYR A 187 12.14 7.58 25.50
CA TYR A 187 11.33 6.49 24.97
C TYR A 187 11.97 5.84 23.74
N SER A 188 12.36 6.62 22.73
CA SER A 188 12.95 6.09 21.50
C SER A 188 14.26 5.35 21.72
N ILE A 189 15.11 5.83 22.64
CA ILE A 189 16.36 5.16 22.99
C ILE A 189 16.09 3.86 23.77
N ASN A 190 15.17 3.88 24.74
CA ASN A 190 14.88 2.72 25.59
C ASN A 190 14.03 1.65 24.90
N SER A 191 13.29 2.00 23.84
CA SER A 191 12.47 1.07 23.04
C SER A 191 13.21 0.50 21.83
N ALA A 192 14.51 0.79 21.70
CA ALA A 192 15.32 0.27 20.61
C ALA A 192 15.34 -1.26 20.63
N ARG A 193 15.17 -1.86 19.45
CA ARG A 193 15.13 -3.31 19.25
C ARG A 193 16.28 -3.76 18.37
N LYS A 194 16.86 -4.93 18.64
CA LYS A 194 17.91 -5.51 17.79
C LYS A 194 17.31 -6.66 16.97
N ILE A 195 17.34 -6.54 15.65
CA ILE A 195 16.85 -7.56 14.71
C ILE A 195 17.96 -7.78 13.68
N ASP A 196 18.35 -9.03 13.45
CA ASP A 196 19.41 -9.40 12.49
C ASP A 196 20.71 -8.58 12.61
N GLY A 197 21.13 -8.31 13.84
CA GLY A 197 22.33 -7.51 14.11
C GLY A 197 22.14 -5.99 14.08
N VAL A 198 21.01 -5.50 13.55
CA VAL A 198 20.70 -4.07 13.38
C VAL A 198 19.93 -3.54 14.59
N LYS A 199 20.38 -2.42 15.19
CA LYS A 199 19.63 -1.69 16.23
C LYS A 199 18.64 -0.73 15.58
N ILE A 200 17.35 -0.90 15.86
CA ILE A 200 16.25 -0.16 15.24
C ILE A 200 15.63 0.79 16.25
N TYR A 201 15.52 2.06 15.88
CA TYR A 201 14.96 3.14 16.68
C TYR A 201 13.69 3.68 16.03
N SER A 202 12.57 3.63 16.75
CA SER A 202 11.34 4.29 16.32
C SER A 202 11.33 5.74 16.77
N THR A 203 11.05 6.67 15.87
CA THR A 203 10.86 8.09 16.19
C THR A 203 9.38 8.44 16.26
N LEU A 204 9.05 9.47 17.02
CA LEU A 204 7.68 9.85 17.36
C LEU A 204 7.38 11.29 16.96
N GLU A 205 6.18 11.51 16.45
CA GLU A 205 5.58 12.83 16.30
C GLU A 205 4.32 12.89 17.16
N VAL A 206 4.31 13.81 18.13
CA VAL A 206 3.14 14.06 18.97
C VAL A 206 2.26 15.09 18.29
N GLN A 207 1.00 14.73 18.16
CA GLN A 207 -0.07 15.58 17.68
C GLN A 207 -1.10 15.77 18.79
N ASP A 208 -1.74 16.93 18.84
CA ASP A 208 -2.89 17.14 19.73
C ASP A 208 -4.12 16.36 19.23
N GLU A 209 -5.23 16.32 19.99
CA GLU A 209 -6.50 15.68 19.55
C GLU A 209 -7.04 16.22 18.22
N LYS A 210 -6.55 17.37 17.76
CA LYS A 210 -6.92 18.00 16.50
C LYS A 210 -5.92 17.69 15.39
N ASN A 211 -5.00 16.73 15.59
CA ASN A 211 -3.90 16.34 14.70
C ASN A 211 -2.86 17.46 14.41
N ASN A 212 -2.83 18.54 15.19
CA ASN A 212 -1.81 19.58 15.01
C ASN A 212 -0.47 19.08 15.51
N PHE A 213 0.60 19.29 14.73
CA PHE A 213 1.96 19.05 15.18
C PHE A 213 2.24 19.81 16.49
N VAL A 214 2.64 19.09 17.53
CA VAL A 214 3.10 19.66 18.81
C VAL A 214 4.62 19.62 18.85
N ILE A 215 5.19 18.43 18.72
CA ILE A 215 6.62 18.18 18.86
C ILE A 215 6.99 16.84 18.20
N ASP A 216 8.24 16.71 17.76
CA ASP A 216 8.84 15.42 17.40
C ASP A 216 10.22 15.26 18.05
N ASN A 217 10.77 14.06 17.93
CA ASN A 217 12.11 13.73 18.41
C ASN A 217 13.07 13.24 17.32
N TYR A 218 12.76 13.46 16.04
CA TYR A 218 13.54 12.87 14.95
C TYR A 218 14.98 13.39 14.93
N LEU A 219 15.15 14.71 14.95
CA LEU A 219 16.47 15.34 14.99
C LEU A 219 17.21 15.02 16.29
N SER A 220 16.52 15.04 17.44
CA SER A 220 17.16 14.82 18.75
C SER A 220 17.64 13.38 18.93
N VAL A 221 16.90 12.38 18.40
CA VAL A 221 17.35 10.98 18.39
C VAL A 221 18.63 10.84 17.55
N ILE A 222 18.66 11.39 16.33
CA ILE A 222 19.82 11.26 15.45
C ILE A 222 21.03 11.99 16.04
N GLN A 223 20.84 13.20 16.58
CA GLN A 223 21.90 13.94 17.26
C GLN A 223 22.43 13.17 18.48
N HIS A 224 21.55 12.59 19.30
CA HIS A 224 21.95 11.78 20.45
C HIS A 224 22.80 10.57 20.04
N LEU A 225 22.37 9.83 19.01
CA LEU A 225 23.13 8.69 18.49
C LEU A 225 24.48 9.15 17.92
N LEU A 226 24.51 10.24 17.16
CA LEU A 226 25.77 10.81 16.66
C LEU A 226 26.73 11.16 17.81
N ASP A 227 26.26 11.92 18.80
CA ASP A 227 27.06 12.34 19.95
C ASP A 227 27.55 11.15 20.78
N GLU A 228 26.70 10.14 21.00
CA GLU A 228 27.05 8.93 21.76
C GLU A 228 28.27 8.23 21.15
N TYR A 229 28.28 8.03 19.85
CA TYR A 229 29.36 7.30 19.18
C TYR A 229 30.59 8.17 18.88
N LEU A 230 30.41 9.46 18.61
CA LEU A 230 31.54 10.40 18.54
C LEU A 230 32.26 10.51 19.87
N SER A 231 31.54 10.52 21.01
CA SER A 231 32.16 10.53 22.34
C SER A 231 33.02 9.29 22.63
N LYS A 232 32.78 8.19 21.90
CA LYS A 232 33.55 6.94 21.95
C LYS A 232 34.67 6.90 20.90
N ASN A 233 34.97 8.02 20.24
CA ASN A 233 35.93 8.13 19.13
C ASN A 233 35.65 7.14 17.99
N LYS A 234 34.38 6.84 17.70
CA LYS A 234 33.99 6.00 16.57
C LYS A 234 33.76 6.87 15.33
N GLU A 235 34.15 6.35 14.17
CA GLU A 235 33.85 6.97 12.88
C GLU A 235 32.37 6.69 12.52
N VAL A 236 31.61 7.76 12.26
CA VAL A 236 30.17 7.69 11.99
C VAL A 236 29.89 8.00 10.51
N VAL A 237 29.04 7.17 9.90
CA VAL A 237 28.53 7.34 8.55
C VAL A 237 27.02 7.51 8.63
N ILE A 238 26.47 8.54 8.01
CA ILE A 238 25.03 8.75 7.92
C ILE A 238 24.58 8.45 6.49
N ILE A 239 23.57 7.58 6.34
CA ILE A 239 22.95 7.28 5.05
C ILE A 239 21.55 7.88 5.01
N SER A 240 21.30 8.80 4.08
CA SER A 240 19.98 9.39 3.83
C SER A 240 19.34 8.83 2.56
N TYR A 241 18.00 8.83 2.52
CA TYR A 241 17.21 8.30 1.40
C TYR A 241 16.16 9.30 0.88
N LEU A 242 15.71 10.26 1.69
CA LEU A 242 14.63 11.18 1.32
C LEU A 242 15.14 12.63 1.20
N PRO A 243 14.71 13.40 0.19
CA PRO A 243 15.10 14.80 0.03
C PRO A 243 14.89 15.64 1.28
N SER A 244 13.74 15.48 1.95
CA SER A 244 13.38 16.23 3.16
C SER A 244 14.36 16.07 4.34
N GLN A 245 15.20 15.02 4.34
CA GLN A 245 16.22 14.78 5.37
C GLN A 245 17.37 15.80 5.32
N ILE A 246 17.49 16.60 4.26
CA ILE A 246 18.48 17.69 4.20
C ILE A 246 18.36 18.67 5.37
N LYS A 247 17.14 18.87 5.88
CA LYS A 247 16.90 19.72 7.06
C LYS A 247 17.57 19.14 8.30
N THR A 248 17.49 17.82 8.47
CA THR A 248 18.15 17.12 9.56
C THR A 248 19.65 17.17 9.39
N ILE A 249 20.18 16.79 8.21
CA ILE A 249 21.62 16.80 7.92
C ILE A 249 22.26 18.16 8.22
N LYS A 250 21.64 19.26 7.77
CA LYS A 250 22.14 20.63 8.03
C LYS A 250 22.07 21.06 9.49
N SER A 251 21.24 20.40 10.30
CA SER A 251 21.02 20.76 11.71
C SER A 251 21.86 19.93 12.69
N LEU A 252 22.51 18.86 12.21
CA LEU A 252 23.36 18.02 13.04
C LEU A 252 24.67 18.73 13.38
N ASN A 253 25.13 18.58 14.61
CA ASN A 253 26.43 19.02 15.08
C ASN A 253 27.35 17.80 15.25
N GLY A 254 28.57 17.89 14.75
CA GLY A 254 29.54 16.79 14.81
C GLY A 254 30.02 16.36 13.43
N GLU A 255 31.16 15.68 13.39
CA GLU A 255 31.75 15.18 12.14
C GLU A 255 31.14 13.82 11.78
N PHE A 256 30.71 13.65 10.53
CA PHE A 256 30.24 12.39 9.99
C PHE A 256 30.47 12.35 8.47
N TYR A 257 30.60 11.16 7.91
CA TYR A 257 30.62 10.96 6.46
C TYR A 257 29.18 10.75 5.97
N HIS A 258 28.73 11.54 4.99
CA HIS A 258 27.36 11.52 4.49
C HIS A 258 27.26 10.82 3.13
N ILE A 259 26.47 9.74 3.09
CA ILE A 259 26.11 9.05 1.85
C ILE A 259 24.63 9.31 1.57
N TYR A 260 24.32 9.81 0.37
CA TYR A 260 22.95 9.89 -0.12
C TYR A 260 22.65 8.74 -1.09
N GLU A 261 21.71 7.86 -0.73
CA GLU A 261 21.14 6.86 -1.63
C GLU A 261 19.99 7.49 -2.43
N CYS A 262 20.27 7.90 -3.67
CA CYS A 262 19.30 8.40 -4.64
C CYS A 262 18.60 7.18 -5.29
N VAL A 263 17.46 6.79 -4.72
CA VAL A 263 16.73 5.57 -5.07
C VAL A 263 15.74 5.77 -6.21
N ASP A 264 15.05 6.91 -6.25
CA ASP A 264 14.00 7.24 -7.21
C ASP A 264 14.16 8.69 -7.71
N ASP A 265 13.48 9.02 -8.81
CA ASP A 265 13.38 10.41 -9.28
C ASP A 265 12.32 11.18 -8.49
N HIS A 266 12.77 12.03 -7.56
CA HIS A 266 11.90 12.87 -6.75
C HIS A 266 11.31 14.08 -7.51
N SER A 267 11.61 14.25 -8.79
CA SER A 267 11.07 15.32 -9.62
C SER A 267 9.79 14.96 -10.40
N ASP A 268 9.43 13.68 -10.49
CA ASP A 268 8.21 13.22 -11.19
C ASP A 268 6.95 13.27 -10.30
N LEU A 269 6.56 14.50 -9.92
CA LEU A 269 5.45 14.79 -9.01
C LEU A 269 4.08 14.24 -9.49
N LYS A 270 3.94 13.96 -10.79
CA LYS A 270 2.69 13.45 -11.37
C LYS A 270 2.43 11.98 -11.00
N TYR A 271 3.50 11.18 -10.91
CA TYR A 271 3.41 9.74 -10.67
C TYR A 271 3.95 9.32 -9.28
N SER A 272 4.71 10.19 -8.60
CA SER A 272 5.09 10.00 -7.20
C SER A 272 3.96 10.47 -6.26
N PHE A 273 3.26 9.56 -5.57
CA PHE A 273 2.24 9.95 -4.58
C PHE A 273 2.83 10.58 -3.30
N TRP A 274 4.16 10.57 -3.16
CA TRP A 274 4.91 11.02 -1.97
C TRP A 274 5.71 12.31 -2.18
N GLY A 275 5.80 12.82 -3.42
CA GLY A 275 6.65 13.97 -3.76
C GLY A 275 5.97 15.31 -3.50
N HIS A 276 6.73 16.28 -3.00
CA HIS A 276 6.37 17.70 -2.91
C HIS A 276 7.23 18.55 -3.83
N GLU A 277 6.75 19.71 -4.29
CA GLU A 277 7.53 20.63 -5.12
C GLU A 277 8.89 20.99 -4.49
N SER A 278 8.93 21.08 -3.17
CA SER A 278 10.15 21.33 -2.40
C SER A 278 11.19 20.21 -2.48
N ASP A 279 10.79 18.97 -2.79
CA ASP A 279 11.70 17.83 -2.85
C ASP A 279 12.73 17.98 -3.96
N ILE A 280 12.38 18.62 -5.09
CA ILE A 280 13.31 18.93 -6.18
C ILE A 280 14.48 19.78 -5.66
N ALA A 281 14.16 20.83 -4.89
CA ALA A 281 15.16 21.72 -4.34
C ALA A 281 15.95 21.07 -3.20
N TRP A 282 15.27 20.30 -2.33
CA TRP A 282 15.91 19.60 -1.22
C TRP A 282 16.84 18.47 -1.68
N GLU A 283 16.49 17.73 -2.72
CA GLU A 283 17.33 16.66 -3.26
C GLU A 283 18.64 17.23 -3.81
N GLN A 284 18.56 18.34 -4.55
CA GLN A 284 19.76 19.03 -5.04
C GLN A 284 20.66 19.50 -3.90
N GLU A 285 20.08 20.08 -2.84
CA GLU A 285 20.86 20.48 -1.66
C GLU A 285 21.45 19.28 -0.91
N LEU A 286 20.75 18.15 -0.87
CA LEU A 286 21.21 16.90 -0.25
C LEU A 286 22.37 16.29 -1.03
N MET A 287 22.28 16.27 -2.36
CA MET A 287 23.36 15.82 -3.24
C MET A 287 24.57 16.76 -3.18
N ASP A 288 24.37 18.07 -3.00
CA ASP A 288 25.46 19.04 -2.88
C ASP A 288 26.20 18.93 -1.55
N SER A 289 25.55 18.47 -0.48
CA SER A 289 26.18 18.28 0.83
C SER A 289 26.74 16.87 1.06
N ALA A 290 26.34 15.88 0.27
CA ALA A 290 26.78 14.50 0.45
C ALA A 290 28.23 14.28 0.01
N ASP A 291 28.98 13.49 0.78
CA ASP A 291 30.34 13.09 0.44
C ASP A 291 30.34 12.07 -0.70
N ALA A 292 29.34 11.17 -0.73
CA ALA A 292 29.09 10.25 -1.82
C ALA A 292 27.60 10.09 -2.13
N ILE A 293 27.29 9.84 -3.41
CA ILE A 293 25.94 9.61 -3.91
C ILE A 293 25.91 8.24 -4.55
N THR A 294 25.00 7.36 -4.12
CA THR A 294 24.70 6.13 -4.84
C THR A 294 23.39 6.30 -5.61
N THR A 295 23.32 5.71 -6.80
CA THR A 295 22.14 5.74 -7.67
C THR A 295 21.74 4.32 -8.01
N THR A 296 20.44 4.02 -8.00
CA THR A 296 19.93 2.66 -8.27
C THR A 296 19.81 2.37 -9.76
N ALA A 297 19.49 3.38 -10.57
CA ALA A 297 19.19 3.25 -11.99
C ALA A 297 20.26 3.92 -12.87
N THR A 298 20.44 3.36 -14.07
CA THR A 298 21.36 3.86 -15.10
C THR A 298 21.02 5.30 -15.49
N ALA A 299 19.73 5.60 -15.64
CA ALA A 299 19.27 6.93 -16.01
C ALA A 299 19.61 7.97 -14.93
N LEU A 300 19.42 7.63 -13.64
CA LEU A 300 19.81 8.49 -12.52
C LEU A 300 21.33 8.69 -12.51
N TYR A 301 22.11 7.61 -12.62
CA TYR A 301 23.56 7.68 -12.68
C TYR A 301 24.02 8.64 -13.77
N LEU A 302 23.57 8.45 -15.02
CA LEU A 302 23.99 9.29 -16.15
C LEU A 302 23.51 10.74 -16.02
N GLN A 303 22.34 11.00 -15.47
CA GLN A 303 21.88 12.36 -15.20
C GLN A 303 22.79 13.06 -14.20
N ARG A 304 23.08 12.41 -13.06
CA ARG A 304 23.91 13.02 -12.01
C ARG A 304 25.38 13.12 -12.42
N SER A 305 25.94 12.12 -13.09
CA SER A 305 27.36 12.05 -13.45
C SER A 305 27.69 12.75 -14.79
N CYS A 306 26.87 12.59 -15.83
CA CYS A 306 27.13 13.13 -17.16
C CYS A 306 26.52 14.52 -17.39
N ILE A 307 25.25 14.71 -16.99
CA ILE A 307 24.52 15.97 -17.22
C ILE A 307 24.83 17.00 -16.14
N GLU A 308 24.76 16.62 -14.87
CA GLU A 308 25.08 17.50 -13.72
C GLU A 308 26.58 17.54 -13.38
N LYS A 309 27.38 16.65 -14.00
CA LYS A 309 28.84 16.58 -13.85
C LYS A 309 29.30 16.39 -12.40
N ARG A 310 28.51 15.68 -11.59
CA ARG A 310 28.88 15.35 -10.20
C ARG A 310 29.95 14.26 -10.20
N LYS A 311 31.02 14.49 -9.43
CA LYS A 311 32.19 13.60 -9.38
C LYS A 311 32.05 12.44 -8.40
N ASN A 312 31.14 12.55 -7.43
CA ASN A 312 30.97 11.62 -6.32
C ASN A 312 29.75 10.69 -6.48
N VAL A 313 29.46 10.27 -7.72
CA VAL A 313 28.29 9.45 -8.05
C VAL A 313 28.70 8.02 -8.39
N PHE A 314 28.03 7.04 -7.77
CA PHE A 314 28.28 5.62 -7.98
C PHE A 314 26.99 4.89 -8.33
N LEU A 315 27.07 3.93 -9.23
CA LEU A 315 25.94 3.07 -9.56
C LEU A 315 25.87 1.92 -8.54
N SER A 316 24.73 1.79 -7.87
CA SER A 316 24.43 0.77 -6.87
C SER A 316 23.04 0.22 -7.13
N ARG A 317 22.94 -0.64 -8.15
CA ARG A 317 21.70 -1.29 -8.57
C ARG A 317 21.04 -2.11 -7.46
N ASN A 318 19.79 -2.53 -7.67
CA ASN A 318 19.15 -3.50 -6.78
C ASN A 318 19.84 -4.88 -6.85
N ALA A 319 19.47 -5.75 -5.91
CA ALA A 319 20.15 -7.01 -5.64
C ALA A 319 19.20 -7.99 -4.92
N VAL A 320 19.69 -9.22 -4.72
CA VAL A 320 19.05 -10.31 -3.95
C VAL A 320 20.02 -10.86 -2.90
N ASN A 321 19.56 -11.69 -1.96
CA ASN A 321 20.47 -12.53 -1.16
C ASN A 321 20.51 -13.92 -1.79
N ASP A 322 21.70 -14.48 -1.91
CA ASP A 322 21.90 -15.85 -2.39
C ASP A 322 21.10 -16.87 -1.56
N SER A 323 21.21 -16.82 -0.24
CA SER A 323 20.51 -17.70 0.70
C SER A 323 18.98 -17.71 0.56
N ASP A 324 18.37 -16.64 0.03
CA ASP A 324 16.92 -16.58 -0.16
C ASP A 324 16.45 -17.49 -1.31
N PHE A 325 17.32 -17.83 -2.27
CA PHE A 325 16.95 -18.50 -3.53
C PHE A 325 17.72 -19.82 -3.80
N LEU A 326 18.48 -20.32 -2.81
CA LEU A 326 19.31 -21.52 -2.94
C LEU A 326 18.71 -22.80 -2.37
N ASP A 327 17.73 -22.71 -1.46
CA ASP A 327 17.14 -23.90 -0.84
C ASP A 327 15.99 -24.48 -1.68
N TYR A 328 16.23 -25.66 -2.25
CA TYR A 328 15.26 -26.43 -3.03
C TYR A 328 14.74 -27.68 -2.31
N SER A 329 15.18 -27.91 -1.07
CA SER A 329 14.95 -29.14 -0.31
C SER A 329 13.56 -29.19 0.34
N ILE A 330 12.57 -29.58 -0.49
CA ILE A 330 11.23 -30.07 -0.14
C ILE A 330 10.38 -29.14 0.73
N GLU A 331 9.38 -28.48 0.13
CA GLU A 331 8.09 -28.15 0.76
C GLU A 331 7.00 -27.95 -0.30
N SER A 332 5.74 -28.18 0.09
CA SER A 332 4.57 -28.32 -0.79
C SER A 332 4.18 -27.01 -1.50
N MET A 333 3.62 -27.14 -2.70
CA MET A 333 3.07 -26.00 -3.45
C MET A 333 2.09 -25.20 -2.57
N PRO A 334 2.16 -23.84 -2.53
CA PRO A 334 1.25 -23.02 -1.75
C PRO A 334 -0.21 -23.37 -2.04
N SER A 335 -1.02 -23.50 -0.98
CA SER A 335 -2.38 -24.08 -1.08
C SER A 335 -3.31 -23.32 -2.03
N ASP A 336 -3.15 -22.01 -2.15
CA ASP A 336 -3.89 -21.13 -3.05
C ASP A 336 -3.34 -21.13 -4.50
N LEU A 337 -2.18 -21.73 -4.73
CA LEU A 337 -1.54 -21.91 -6.03
C LEU A 337 -1.78 -23.29 -6.66
N ILE A 338 -2.00 -24.35 -5.85
CA ILE A 338 -2.21 -25.77 -6.23
C ILE A 338 -3.08 -25.94 -7.48
N ASN A 339 -4.06 -25.07 -7.55
CA ASN A 339 -5.24 -25.26 -8.32
C ASN A 339 -5.10 -24.45 -9.64
N ILE A 340 -4.16 -23.52 -9.75
CA ILE A 340 -4.00 -22.60 -10.90
C ILE A 340 -3.26 -23.33 -12.03
N PRO A 341 -3.84 -23.46 -13.25
CA PRO A 341 -3.22 -24.21 -14.35
C PRO A 341 -1.91 -23.60 -14.84
N GLU A 342 -0.99 -24.46 -15.28
CA GLU A 342 0.19 -24.06 -16.05
C GLU A 342 -0.13 -23.85 -17.54
N PRO A 343 0.61 -22.99 -18.25
CA PRO A 343 1.72 -22.15 -17.75
C PRO A 343 1.23 -20.95 -16.92
N ARG A 344 2.01 -20.58 -15.91
CA ARG A 344 1.76 -19.49 -14.95
C ARG A 344 2.73 -18.33 -15.16
N VAL A 345 2.18 -17.17 -15.48
CA VAL A 345 2.88 -15.89 -15.59
C VAL A 345 2.65 -15.10 -14.31
N VAL A 346 3.70 -14.60 -13.66
CA VAL A 346 3.57 -13.86 -12.40
C VAL A 346 3.88 -12.37 -12.53
N TYR A 347 3.06 -11.54 -11.89
CA TYR A 347 3.48 -10.22 -11.44
C TYR A 347 3.45 -10.19 -9.91
N ALA A 348 4.57 -9.84 -9.31
CA ALA A 348 4.77 -9.75 -7.87
C ALA A 348 5.20 -8.31 -7.50
N GLY A 349 4.32 -7.55 -6.86
CA GLY A 349 4.60 -6.17 -6.47
C GLY A 349 3.35 -5.31 -6.33
N ALA A 350 3.58 -4.04 -5.99
CA ALA A 350 2.51 -3.06 -5.84
C ALA A 350 1.92 -2.61 -7.20
N ILE A 351 0.62 -2.32 -7.24
CA ILE A 351 -0.09 -1.85 -8.43
C ILE A 351 -0.62 -0.42 -8.21
N TYR A 352 -0.07 0.52 -8.97
CA TYR A 352 -0.37 1.97 -8.91
C TYR A 352 -0.29 2.60 -10.32
N GLU A 353 -0.27 3.92 -10.43
CA GLU A 353 -0.37 4.68 -11.70
C GLU A 353 0.72 4.36 -12.73
N TRP A 354 1.89 3.89 -12.28
CA TRP A 354 3.02 3.50 -13.14
C TRP A 354 2.85 2.11 -13.79
N PHE A 355 1.95 1.29 -13.26
CA PHE A 355 1.57 0.01 -13.87
C PHE A 355 0.73 0.28 -15.12
N ASP A 356 1.11 -0.33 -16.24
CA ASP A 356 0.39 -0.19 -17.51
C ASP A 356 -0.78 -1.16 -17.57
N MET A 357 -1.90 -0.69 -17.03
CA MET A 357 -3.15 -1.45 -16.95
C MET A 357 -3.70 -1.81 -18.32
N ASP A 358 -3.58 -0.92 -19.31
CA ASP A 358 -4.13 -1.12 -20.64
C ASP A 358 -3.34 -2.21 -21.36
N LEU A 359 -2.01 -2.10 -21.33
CA LEU A 359 -1.12 -3.13 -21.85
C LEU A 359 -1.33 -4.47 -21.14
N PHE A 360 -1.41 -4.47 -19.81
CA PHE A 360 -1.62 -5.70 -19.05
C PHE A 360 -2.93 -6.40 -19.42
N ASN A 361 -4.05 -5.65 -19.48
CA ASN A 361 -5.34 -6.21 -19.87
C ASN A 361 -5.33 -6.74 -21.31
N GLU A 362 -4.65 -6.05 -22.23
CA GLU A 362 -4.44 -6.50 -23.61
C GLU A 362 -3.69 -7.85 -23.63
N VAL A 363 -2.57 -7.94 -22.91
CA VAL A 363 -1.74 -9.15 -22.82
C VAL A 363 -2.51 -10.32 -22.21
N VAL A 364 -3.23 -10.11 -21.10
CA VAL A 364 -4.02 -11.18 -20.46
C VAL A 364 -5.10 -11.69 -21.43
N SER A 365 -5.77 -10.78 -22.14
CA SER A 365 -6.85 -11.12 -23.08
C SER A 365 -6.35 -11.88 -24.31
N MET A 366 -5.14 -11.56 -24.80
CA MET A 366 -4.52 -12.24 -25.94
C MET A 366 -4.02 -13.66 -25.62
N ASN A 367 -3.87 -14.01 -24.34
CA ASN A 367 -3.28 -15.27 -23.91
C ASN A 367 -4.23 -16.10 -23.02
N PRO A 368 -5.41 -16.51 -23.53
CA PRO A 368 -6.47 -17.15 -22.73
C PRO A 368 -6.07 -18.52 -22.14
N ASN A 369 -5.04 -19.16 -22.70
CA ASN A 369 -4.53 -20.46 -22.24
C ASN A 369 -3.46 -20.34 -21.15
N ILE A 370 -3.10 -19.13 -20.75
CA ILE A 370 -2.03 -18.84 -19.79
C ILE A 370 -2.63 -18.23 -18.53
N SER A 371 -2.25 -18.75 -17.36
CA SER A 371 -2.69 -18.23 -16.08
C SER A 371 -1.82 -17.04 -15.66
N PHE A 372 -2.41 -15.87 -15.48
CA PHE A 372 -1.73 -14.70 -14.92
C PHE A 372 -1.99 -14.61 -13.42
N VAL A 373 -0.92 -14.67 -12.62
CA VAL A 373 -0.97 -14.66 -11.15
C VAL A 373 -0.43 -13.35 -10.61
N ILE A 374 -1.23 -12.65 -9.82
CA ILE A 374 -0.87 -11.39 -9.18
C ILE A 374 -0.63 -11.63 -7.69
N LEU A 375 0.60 -11.34 -7.25
CA LEU A 375 1.03 -11.34 -5.86
C LEU A 375 1.31 -9.88 -5.45
N GLY A 376 0.56 -9.33 -4.50
CA GLY A 376 0.79 -7.96 -4.03
C GLY A 376 -0.48 -7.19 -3.71
N PHE A 377 -0.29 -5.89 -3.49
CA PHE A 377 -1.31 -4.95 -3.02
C PHE A 377 -1.38 -3.70 -3.92
N GLY A 378 -2.27 -2.77 -3.57
CA GLY A 378 -2.45 -1.49 -4.28
C GLY A 378 -3.83 -1.38 -4.89
N LYS A 379 -3.94 -0.64 -5.99
CA LYS A 379 -5.20 -0.36 -6.72
C LYS A 379 -5.66 -1.55 -7.55
N THR A 380 -5.77 -2.72 -6.92
CA THR A 380 -6.17 -3.99 -7.55
C THR A 380 -7.61 -3.97 -8.08
N GLU A 381 -8.45 -3.09 -7.54
CA GLU A 381 -9.79 -2.76 -8.03
C GLU A 381 -9.84 -2.24 -9.48
N LEU A 382 -8.69 -1.79 -10.02
CA LEU A 382 -8.57 -1.39 -11.43
C LEU A 382 -8.42 -2.59 -12.37
N LEU A 383 -8.11 -3.78 -11.86
CA LEU A 383 -7.92 -4.98 -12.67
C LEU A 383 -9.28 -5.59 -13.00
N SER A 384 -9.51 -5.88 -14.28
CA SER A 384 -10.81 -6.39 -14.74
C SER A 384 -11.02 -7.82 -14.25
N ASN A 385 -11.86 -8.00 -13.23
CA ASN A 385 -12.29 -9.30 -12.71
C ASN A 385 -13.08 -10.15 -13.73
N SER A 386 -13.27 -9.67 -14.97
CA SER A 386 -13.95 -10.39 -16.06
C SER A 386 -13.05 -11.36 -16.82
N LEU A 387 -11.72 -11.32 -16.63
CA LEU A 387 -10.78 -12.18 -17.36
C LEU A 387 -10.61 -13.55 -16.66
N PRO A 388 -11.00 -14.67 -17.29
CA PRO A 388 -11.09 -15.97 -16.63
C PRO A 388 -9.73 -16.60 -16.26
N ASN A 389 -8.66 -16.12 -16.90
CA ASN A 389 -7.28 -16.58 -16.75
C ASN A 389 -6.42 -15.66 -15.85
N LEU A 390 -7.04 -14.70 -15.16
CA LEU A 390 -6.39 -13.80 -14.20
C LEU A 390 -6.70 -14.23 -12.75
N TYR A 391 -5.67 -14.36 -11.92
CA TYR A 391 -5.75 -14.86 -10.55
C TYR A 391 -5.06 -13.91 -9.58
N PHE A 392 -5.80 -13.45 -8.56
CA PHE A 392 -5.27 -12.58 -7.50
C PHE A 392 -5.08 -13.39 -6.23
N LEU A 393 -3.84 -13.47 -5.73
CA LEU A 393 -3.53 -14.16 -4.47
C LEU A 393 -3.25 -13.19 -3.31
N GLY A 394 -3.30 -11.89 -3.57
CA GLY A 394 -3.07 -10.84 -2.58
C GLY A 394 -1.61 -10.69 -2.17
N GLU A 395 -1.38 -9.93 -1.10
CA GLU A 395 -0.05 -9.72 -0.53
C GLU A 395 0.48 -10.98 0.15
N LYS A 396 1.78 -11.25 -0.02
CA LYS A 396 2.51 -12.37 0.59
C LYS A 396 3.70 -11.84 1.38
N LYS A 397 4.08 -12.54 2.46
CA LYS A 397 5.30 -12.19 3.19
C LYS A 397 6.50 -12.37 2.26
N HIS A 398 7.52 -11.52 2.41
CA HIS A 398 8.70 -11.62 1.57
C HIS A 398 9.39 -13.00 1.70
N SER A 399 9.42 -13.57 2.90
CA SER A 399 9.94 -14.92 3.17
C SER A 399 9.18 -16.05 2.47
N GLU A 400 7.92 -15.81 2.08
CA GLU A 400 7.07 -16.79 1.39
C GLU A 400 7.18 -16.67 -0.13
N LEU A 401 7.64 -15.53 -0.65
CA LEU A 401 7.58 -15.18 -2.07
C LEU A 401 8.27 -16.23 -2.94
N LYS A 402 9.44 -16.72 -2.53
CA LYS A 402 10.22 -17.77 -3.22
C LYS A 402 9.40 -19.04 -3.49
N TYR A 403 8.51 -19.42 -2.58
CA TYR A 403 7.67 -20.62 -2.74
C TYR A 403 6.64 -20.44 -3.85
N TYR A 404 6.15 -19.23 -4.06
CA TYR A 404 5.26 -18.93 -5.19
C TYR A 404 6.04 -18.87 -6.50
N LEU A 405 7.16 -18.12 -6.52
CA LEU A 405 7.96 -17.91 -7.73
C LEU A 405 8.44 -19.23 -8.35
N ARG A 406 8.86 -20.20 -7.52
CA ARG A 406 9.32 -21.53 -7.98
C ARG A 406 8.29 -22.29 -8.83
N HIS A 407 7.01 -21.97 -8.66
CA HIS A 407 5.92 -22.61 -9.37
C HIS A 407 5.42 -21.78 -10.56
N MET A 408 6.05 -20.67 -10.87
CA MET A 408 5.76 -19.88 -12.06
C MET A 408 6.67 -20.32 -13.21
N GLN A 409 6.30 -19.96 -14.44
CA GLN A 409 7.12 -20.23 -15.63
C GLN A 409 7.76 -18.96 -16.18
N THR A 410 7.19 -17.78 -15.93
CA THR A 410 7.79 -16.50 -16.33
C THR A 410 7.26 -15.36 -15.47
N GLY A 411 8.07 -14.33 -15.24
CA GLY A 411 7.67 -13.09 -14.59
C GLY A 411 7.42 -11.97 -15.59
N ILE A 412 6.49 -11.05 -15.30
CA ILE A 412 6.21 -9.88 -16.15
C ILE A 412 6.36 -8.57 -15.39
N ILE A 413 6.73 -7.51 -16.12
CA ILE A 413 6.84 -6.13 -15.63
C ILE A 413 6.22 -5.18 -16.67
N PRO A 414 4.88 -5.04 -16.68
CA PRO A 414 4.17 -4.20 -17.65
C PRO A 414 4.08 -2.76 -17.13
N PHE A 415 5.18 -2.02 -17.15
CA PHE A 415 5.22 -0.63 -16.66
C PHE A 415 5.17 0.38 -17.80
N LYS A 416 4.68 1.60 -17.53
CA LYS A 416 4.65 2.68 -18.53
C LYS A 416 6.06 3.19 -18.82
N ALA A 417 6.74 2.58 -19.81
CA ALA A 417 8.17 2.79 -20.08
C ALA A 417 8.58 4.25 -20.35
N GLU A 418 7.63 5.09 -20.78
CA GLU A 418 7.90 6.48 -21.17
C GLU A 418 7.75 7.49 -20.02
N THR A 419 7.37 7.06 -18.80
CA THR A 419 7.27 7.97 -17.65
C THR A 419 8.62 8.12 -16.94
N ASN A 420 8.92 9.33 -16.43
CA ASN A 420 10.22 9.62 -15.81
C ASN A 420 10.49 8.71 -14.60
N ILE A 421 9.49 8.44 -13.77
CA ILE A 421 9.62 7.52 -12.63
C ILE A 421 10.04 6.10 -13.07
N ILE A 422 9.57 5.61 -14.23
CA ILE A 422 9.93 4.27 -14.74
C ILE A 422 11.27 4.28 -15.47
N ILE A 423 11.59 5.35 -16.19
CA ILE A 423 12.90 5.54 -16.83
C ILE A 423 14.01 5.53 -15.77
N ASN A 424 13.74 6.08 -14.59
CA ASN A 424 14.64 6.14 -13.44
C ASN A 424 14.47 4.97 -12.45
N CYS A 425 13.82 3.86 -12.85
CA CYS A 425 13.55 2.72 -11.97
C CYS A 425 14.39 1.48 -12.33
N ASP A 426 15.01 0.87 -11.31
CA ASP A 426 15.58 -0.48 -11.39
C ASP A 426 14.74 -1.46 -10.54
N PRO A 427 13.83 -2.25 -11.13
CA PRO A 427 12.83 -2.99 -10.36
C PRO A 427 13.43 -4.24 -9.68
N ILE A 428 13.43 -4.26 -8.34
CA ILE A 428 13.96 -5.39 -7.53
C ILE A 428 13.33 -6.74 -7.90
N LYS A 429 12.05 -6.77 -8.25
CA LYS A 429 11.32 -7.98 -8.67
C LYS A 429 11.92 -8.71 -9.87
N GLN A 430 12.62 -8.00 -10.77
CA GLN A 430 13.34 -8.67 -11.85
C GLN A 430 14.49 -9.53 -11.29
N TYR A 431 15.21 -9.02 -10.29
CA TYR A 431 16.29 -9.75 -9.64
C TYR A 431 15.74 -10.98 -8.91
N GLU A 432 14.61 -10.83 -8.22
CA GLU A 432 13.92 -11.94 -7.54
C GLU A 432 13.47 -13.02 -8.53
N TYR A 433 12.92 -12.64 -9.69
CA TYR A 433 12.50 -13.58 -10.72
C TYR A 433 13.68 -14.33 -11.32
N LEU A 434 14.73 -13.61 -11.73
CA LEU A 434 15.93 -14.23 -12.31
C LEU A 434 16.63 -15.15 -11.30
N ALA A 435 16.74 -14.72 -10.04
CA ALA A 435 17.28 -15.55 -8.96
C ALA A 435 16.44 -16.81 -8.70
N SER A 436 15.14 -16.74 -8.96
CA SER A 436 14.20 -17.87 -8.90
C SER A 436 14.19 -18.72 -10.18
N HIS A 437 15.15 -18.52 -11.10
CA HIS A 437 15.22 -19.19 -12.41
C HIS A 437 14.01 -18.91 -13.32
N LEU A 438 13.35 -17.77 -13.16
CA LEU A 438 12.24 -17.34 -14.01
C LEU A 438 12.74 -16.38 -15.10
N PRO A 439 12.52 -16.66 -16.39
CA PRO A 439 12.70 -15.66 -17.43
C PRO A 439 11.70 -14.52 -17.21
N VAL A 440 12.11 -13.30 -17.54
CA VAL A 440 11.35 -12.08 -17.24
C VAL A 440 11.00 -11.34 -18.51
N ILE A 441 9.78 -10.79 -18.59
CA ILE A 441 9.36 -9.96 -19.71
C ILE A 441 9.05 -8.56 -19.18
N THR A 442 9.67 -7.55 -19.76
CA THR A 442 9.52 -6.15 -19.32
C THR A 442 9.13 -5.25 -20.48
N THR A 443 8.57 -4.08 -20.17
CA THR A 443 8.51 -2.96 -21.12
C THR A 443 9.88 -2.39 -21.39
N TYR A 444 9.99 -1.38 -22.26
CA TYR A 444 11.27 -0.77 -22.69
C TYR A 444 11.98 0.02 -21.55
N MET A 445 12.32 -0.67 -20.46
CA MET A 445 12.98 -0.14 -19.28
C MET A 445 14.48 -0.44 -19.33
N THR A 446 15.31 0.60 -19.30
CA THR A 446 16.77 0.51 -19.48
C THR A 446 17.42 -0.45 -18.51
N ASP A 447 17.19 -0.28 -17.21
CA ASP A 447 17.85 -1.10 -16.20
C ASP A 447 17.41 -2.56 -16.21
N THR A 448 16.26 -2.86 -16.84
CA THR A 448 15.84 -4.25 -17.06
C THR A 448 16.47 -4.87 -18.29
N ALA A 449 16.72 -4.06 -19.31
CA ALA A 449 17.22 -4.46 -20.61
C ALA A 449 18.74 -4.71 -20.63
N VAL A 450 19.46 -4.06 -19.71
CA VAL A 450 20.92 -4.05 -19.65
C VAL A 450 21.46 -5.22 -18.83
N GLY A 451 22.25 -6.09 -19.46
CA GLY A 451 23.13 -7.04 -18.75
C GLY A 451 22.42 -8.12 -17.93
N LYS A 452 21.16 -8.44 -18.26
CA LYS A 452 20.31 -9.41 -17.55
C LYS A 452 19.80 -10.47 -18.52
N GLU A 453 20.55 -11.56 -18.64
CA GLU A 453 20.15 -12.72 -19.45
C GLU A 453 18.77 -13.25 -19.03
N TYR A 454 18.05 -13.87 -19.97
CA TYR A 454 16.66 -14.32 -19.80
C TYR A 454 15.64 -13.21 -19.55
N THR A 455 16.00 -11.95 -19.84
CA THR A 455 15.04 -10.85 -19.91
C THR A 455 14.65 -10.57 -21.36
N PHE A 456 13.36 -10.63 -21.64
CA PHE A 456 12.73 -10.28 -22.89
C PHE A 456 12.09 -8.90 -22.77
N ILE A 457 12.11 -8.12 -23.85
CA ILE A 457 11.59 -6.76 -23.83
C ILE A 457 10.51 -6.63 -24.89
N ALA A 458 9.34 -6.12 -24.51
CA ALA A 458 8.19 -5.94 -25.38
C ALA A 458 7.39 -4.69 -24.98
N ASN A 459 6.76 -3.98 -25.91
CA ASN A 459 6.10 -2.69 -25.59
C ASN A 459 4.64 -2.57 -26.06
N ASN A 460 4.06 -3.65 -26.57
CA ASN A 460 2.64 -3.74 -26.96
C ASN A 460 2.13 -5.18 -26.73
N GLY A 461 0.81 -5.40 -26.76
CA GLY A 461 0.22 -6.70 -26.46
C GLY A 461 0.70 -7.84 -27.37
N LEU A 462 0.94 -7.58 -28.66
CA LEU A 462 1.41 -8.60 -29.60
C LEU A 462 2.85 -9.03 -29.30
N ASP A 463 3.75 -8.07 -29.09
CA ASP A 463 5.14 -8.36 -28.76
C ASP A 463 5.26 -9.00 -27.38
N PHE A 464 4.45 -8.58 -26.40
CA PHE A 464 4.41 -9.23 -25.08
C PHE A 464 3.94 -10.68 -25.20
N SER A 465 2.89 -10.94 -25.99
CA SER A 465 2.39 -12.30 -26.21
C SER A 465 3.44 -13.17 -26.90
N ARG A 466 4.21 -12.61 -27.85
CA ARG A 466 5.33 -13.32 -28.47
C ARG A 466 6.43 -13.63 -27.45
N ALA A 467 6.82 -12.63 -26.66
CA ALA A 467 7.82 -12.77 -25.61
C ALA A 467 7.41 -13.79 -24.54
N ILE A 468 6.11 -13.92 -24.22
CA ILE A 468 5.61 -14.98 -23.34
C ILE A 468 5.85 -16.35 -23.95
N ASN A 469 5.51 -16.55 -25.22
CA ASN A 469 5.71 -17.84 -25.86
C ASN A 469 7.21 -18.20 -25.97
N GLU A 470 8.06 -17.21 -26.25
CA GLU A 470 9.51 -17.38 -26.28
C GLU A 470 10.05 -17.70 -24.87
N SER A 471 9.64 -16.96 -23.84
CA SER A 471 10.12 -17.17 -22.46
C SER A 471 9.71 -18.53 -21.92
N LEU A 472 8.50 -19.01 -22.25
CA LEU A 472 8.02 -20.34 -21.87
C LEU A 472 8.79 -21.49 -22.56
N ALA A 473 9.47 -21.22 -23.67
CA ALA A 473 10.27 -22.21 -24.40
C ALA A 473 11.75 -22.22 -23.98
N VAL A 474 12.17 -21.25 -23.16
CA VAL A 474 13.58 -21.08 -22.78
C VAL A 474 13.95 -21.96 -21.60
N GLU A 475 15.04 -22.70 -21.76
CA GLU A 475 15.68 -23.42 -20.66
C GLU A 475 16.70 -22.50 -19.97
N VAL A 476 16.47 -22.21 -18.69
CA VAL A 476 17.31 -21.30 -17.91
C VAL A 476 18.53 -22.04 -17.37
N ASN A 477 19.73 -21.59 -17.76
CA ASN A 477 20.99 -22.15 -17.28
C ASN A 477 21.30 -21.65 -15.85
N SER A 478 21.34 -22.56 -14.88
CA SER A 478 21.65 -22.26 -13.48
C SER A 478 23.01 -21.59 -13.25
N GLU A 479 24.02 -21.85 -14.08
CA GLU A 479 25.34 -21.22 -13.94
C GLU A 479 25.30 -19.73 -14.32
N VAL A 480 24.47 -19.37 -15.30
CA VAL A 480 24.22 -17.96 -15.65
C VAL A 480 23.49 -17.26 -14.51
N VAL A 481 22.45 -17.89 -13.95
CA VAL A 481 21.71 -17.35 -12.79
C VAL A 481 22.63 -17.20 -11.59
N LYS A 482 23.49 -18.17 -11.32
CA LYS A 482 24.49 -18.10 -10.25
C LYS A 482 25.41 -16.89 -10.43
N LYS A 483 26.01 -16.69 -11.60
CA LYS A 483 26.84 -15.50 -11.90
C LYS A 483 26.05 -14.20 -11.74
N PHE A 484 24.79 -14.18 -12.17
CA PHE A 484 23.91 -13.03 -11.98
C PHE A 484 23.68 -12.71 -10.50
N ILE A 485 23.39 -13.72 -9.65
CA ILE A 485 23.21 -13.55 -8.20
C ILE A 485 24.50 -13.07 -7.56
N LEU A 486 25.65 -13.69 -7.87
CA LEU A 486 26.96 -13.30 -7.34
C LEU A 486 27.29 -11.85 -7.67
N LYS A 487 27.02 -11.39 -8.89
CA LYS A 487 27.20 -9.98 -9.27
C LYS A 487 26.18 -9.03 -8.61
N ASN A 488 24.97 -9.51 -8.36
CA ASN A 488 23.84 -8.71 -7.87
C ASN A 488 23.37 -9.15 -6.50
N ASN A 489 24.30 -9.22 -5.54
CA ASN A 489 23.99 -9.53 -4.16
C ASN A 489 24.08 -8.31 -3.23
N TRP A 490 23.32 -8.34 -2.13
CA TRP A 490 23.28 -7.22 -1.17
C TRP A 490 24.60 -7.00 -0.43
N ASN A 491 25.40 -8.04 -0.20
CA ASN A 491 26.74 -7.89 0.40
C ASN A 491 27.69 -7.11 -0.53
N ALA A 492 27.57 -7.23 -1.86
CA ALA A 492 28.33 -6.41 -2.81
C ALA A 492 27.91 -4.94 -2.74
N ARG A 493 26.62 -4.64 -2.54
CA ARG A 493 26.14 -3.26 -2.34
C ARG A 493 26.63 -2.67 -1.02
N ALA A 494 26.61 -3.46 0.05
CA ALA A 494 27.19 -3.07 1.33
C ALA A 494 28.72 -2.89 1.24
N ALA A 495 29.43 -3.75 0.49
CA ALA A 495 30.86 -3.60 0.26
C ALA A 495 31.19 -2.28 -0.44
N LEU A 496 30.43 -1.91 -1.49
CA LEU A 496 30.53 -0.60 -2.13
C LEU A 496 30.35 0.53 -1.10
N ILE A 497 29.28 0.49 -0.29
CA ILE A 497 29.00 1.51 0.73
C ILE A 497 30.13 1.59 1.78
N SER A 498 30.66 0.44 2.23
CA SER A 498 31.79 0.39 3.14
C SER A 498 33.08 0.95 2.52
N ASN A 499 33.35 0.66 1.25
CA ASN A 499 34.51 1.20 0.52
C ASN A 499 34.40 2.72 0.32
N LEU A 500 33.20 3.23 0.01
CA LEU A 500 32.92 4.66 -0.04
C LEU A 500 33.18 5.34 1.31
N ALA A 501 32.66 4.77 2.39
CA ALA A 501 32.90 5.27 3.75
C ALA A 501 34.38 5.22 4.16
N ASN A 502 35.19 4.34 3.56
CA ASN A 502 36.63 4.24 3.75
C ASN A 502 37.44 5.15 2.82
N CYS A 503 36.79 5.89 1.91
CA CYS A 503 37.42 6.68 0.85
C CYS A 503 38.44 5.84 0.03
N SER A 504 38.15 4.56 -0.21
CA SER A 504 39.08 3.62 -0.87
C SER A 504 38.88 3.50 -2.37
N LEU A 505 37.94 4.24 -2.96
CA LEU A 505 37.64 4.20 -4.39
C LEU A 505 38.12 5.47 -5.08
N ASP A 506 38.79 5.31 -6.23
CA ASP A 506 39.11 6.42 -7.13
C ASP A 506 37.87 6.77 -7.97
N PHE A 507 37.39 8.00 -7.83
CA PHE A 507 36.20 8.48 -8.52
C PHE A 507 36.35 8.51 -10.03
N GLU A 508 37.50 8.96 -10.56
CA GLU A 508 37.70 9.15 -11.99
C GLU A 508 37.86 7.81 -12.70
N GLU A 509 38.60 6.89 -12.10
CA GLU A 509 38.75 5.53 -12.60
C GLU A 509 37.42 4.78 -12.59
N ASN A 510 36.67 4.83 -11.47
CA ASN A 510 35.38 4.16 -11.35
C ASN A 510 34.34 4.75 -12.33
N PHE A 511 34.28 6.07 -12.46
CA PHE A 511 33.40 6.73 -13.43
C PHE A 511 33.69 6.26 -14.85
N LYS A 512 34.96 6.26 -15.26
CA LYS A 512 35.35 5.84 -16.61
C LYS A 512 34.97 4.38 -16.88
N ASN A 513 35.31 3.47 -15.97
CA ASN A 513 35.03 2.05 -16.12
C ASN A 513 33.52 1.76 -16.21
N GLU A 514 32.72 2.37 -15.33
CA GLU A 514 31.27 2.14 -15.33
C GLU A 514 30.59 2.80 -16.54
N ARG A 515 31.03 4.01 -16.95
CA ARG A 515 30.53 4.68 -18.15
C ARG A 515 30.79 3.87 -19.41
N ASP A 516 32.02 3.39 -19.62
CA ASP A 516 32.40 2.65 -20.82
C ASP A 516 31.60 1.33 -20.94
N LYS A 517 31.32 0.69 -19.80
CA LYS A 517 30.44 -0.48 -19.73
C LYS A 517 28.99 -0.15 -20.08
N ILE A 518 28.41 0.89 -19.46
CA ILE A 518 27.04 1.36 -19.77
C ILE A 518 26.91 1.75 -21.24
N GLN A 519 27.92 2.43 -21.80
CA GLN A 519 27.94 2.84 -23.20
C GLN A 519 27.82 1.63 -24.15
N SER A 520 28.59 0.57 -23.88
CA SER A 520 28.55 -0.68 -24.64
C SER A 520 27.18 -1.36 -24.54
N GLU A 521 26.61 -1.42 -23.33
CA GLU A 521 25.30 -2.02 -23.09
C GLU A 521 24.17 -1.22 -23.80
N LEU A 522 24.20 0.11 -23.73
CA LEU A 522 23.23 0.98 -24.41
C LEU A 522 23.35 0.92 -25.93
N PHE A 523 24.58 0.80 -26.47
CA PHE A 523 24.78 0.63 -27.91
C PHE A 523 24.08 -0.64 -28.44
N ASN A 524 24.18 -1.73 -27.69
CA ASN A 524 23.47 -2.97 -28.03
C ASN A 524 21.95 -2.78 -28.01
N LEU A 525 21.41 -2.04 -27.03
CA LEU A 525 19.97 -1.77 -26.99
C LEU A 525 19.48 -0.90 -28.15
N VAL A 526 20.20 0.19 -28.46
CA VAL A 526 19.81 1.11 -29.55
C VAL A 526 19.90 0.44 -30.92
N SER A 527 20.80 -0.53 -31.10
CA SER A 527 20.91 -1.27 -32.36
C SER A 527 19.80 -2.31 -32.58
N HIS A 528 19.14 -2.78 -31.52
CA HIS A 528 18.11 -3.82 -31.60
C HIS A 528 16.69 -3.31 -31.36
N TYR A 529 16.53 -2.22 -30.59
CA TYR A 529 15.22 -1.72 -30.17
C TYR A 529 15.04 -0.25 -30.56
N GLN A 530 13.92 0.03 -31.23
CA GLN A 530 13.52 1.41 -31.55
C GLN A 530 12.88 2.06 -30.31
N SER A 531 13.71 2.63 -29.45
CA SER A 531 13.29 3.33 -28.23
C SER A 531 13.91 4.73 -28.16
N SER A 532 13.08 5.73 -27.89
CA SER A 532 13.51 7.12 -27.70
C SER A 532 14.30 7.30 -26.41
N VAL A 533 13.94 6.56 -25.35
CA VAL A 533 14.62 6.56 -24.06
C VAL A 533 16.02 5.95 -24.20
N PHE A 534 16.16 4.78 -24.82
CA PHE A 534 17.48 4.14 -25.00
C PHE A 534 18.41 5.00 -25.84
N SER A 535 17.89 5.58 -26.93
CA SER A 535 18.65 6.49 -27.78
C SER A 535 19.11 7.72 -27.00
N THR A 536 18.23 8.32 -26.19
CA THR A 536 18.56 9.48 -25.37
C THR A 536 19.65 9.15 -24.34
N LEU A 537 19.51 8.04 -23.61
CA LEU A 537 20.51 7.61 -22.62
C LEU A 537 21.87 7.31 -23.26
N TYR A 538 21.90 6.66 -24.43
CA TYR A 538 23.13 6.43 -25.16
C TYR A 538 23.84 7.75 -25.48
N TRP A 539 23.11 8.74 -26.00
CA TRP A 539 23.71 10.04 -26.33
C TRP A 539 24.15 10.82 -25.09
N ILE A 540 23.41 10.74 -23.97
CA ILE A 540 23.84 11.30 -22.68
C ILE A 540 25.16 10.67 -22.24
N CYS A 541 25.30 9.35 -22.35
CA CYS A 541 26.53 8.66 -21.97
C CYS A 541 27.74 9.11 -22.81
N THR A 542 27.53 9.39 -24.10
CA THR A 542 28.59 9.87 -25.03
C THR A 542 28.85 11.37 -24.98
N SER A 543 28.02 12.17 -24.31
CA SER A 543 28.12 13.64 -24.35
C SER A 543 29.44 14.16 -23.77
N PHE A 544 30.08 13.36 -22.92
CA PHE A 544 31.39 13.64 -22.33
C PHE A 544 32.52 13.71 -23.38
N ASP A 545 32.38 13.00 -24.49
CA ASP A 545 33.44 12.90 -25.51
C ASP A 545 33.30 13.98 -26.60
N ASP A 546 32.07 14.41 -26.92
CA ASP A 546 31.77 15.42 -27.96
C ASP A 546 30.40 16.08 -27.75
N THR A 547 30.38 17.28 -27.16
CA THR A 547 29.15 18.06 -26.89
C THR A 547 28.45 18.54 -28.16
N GLY A 548 29.19 18.82 -29.24
CA GLY A 548 28.62 19.23 -30.53
C GLY A 548 27.82 18.10 -31.16
N ARG A 549 28.39 16.89 -31.14
CA ARG A 549 27.71 15.68 -31.61
C ARG A 549 26.50 15.32 -30.76
N TYR A 550 26.53 15.56 -29.44
CA TYR A 550 25.38 15.35 -28.56
C TYR A 550 24.16 16.15 -29.01
N LYS A 551 24.30 17.46 -29.31
CA LYS A 551 23.22 18.31 -29.83
C LYS A 551 22.61 17.77 -31.11
N GLU A 552 23.45 17.50 -32.12
CA GLU A 552 22.98 17.03 -33.43
C GLU A 552 22.17 15.75 -33.31
N LYS A 553 22.62 14.83 -32.45
CA LYS A 553 21.95 13.55 -32.23
C LYS A 553 20.68 13.69 -31.41
N MET A 554 20.67 14.52 -30.37
CA MET A 554 19.46 14.80 -29.61
C MET A 554 18.36 15.45 -30.46
N LYS A 555 18.73 16.34 -31.40
CA LYS A 555 17.77 16.90 -32.37
C LYS A 555 17.13 15.83 -33.25
N LEU A 556 17.91 14.84 -33.71
CA LEU A 556 17.37 13.71 -34.49
C LEU A 556 16.41 12.86 -33.67
N VAL A 557 16.74 12.54 -32.41
CA VAL A 557 15.85 11.79 -31.51
C VAL A 557 14.58 12.59 -31.23
N TYR A 558 14.69 13.88 -30.92
CA TYR A 558 13.54 14.76 -30.67
C TYR A 558 12.59 14.83 -31.87
N ASN A 559 13.11 15.03 -33.09
CA ASN A 559 12.28 15.08 -34.30
C ASN A 559 11.53 13.76 -34.59
N GLN A 560 12.05 12.63 -34.11
CA GLN A 560 11.37 11.33 -34.23
C GLN A 560 10.36 11.08 -33.09
N PHE A 561 10.59 11.67 -31.91
CA PHE A 561 9.88 11.32 -30.67
C PHE A 561 9.49 12.56 -29.82
N GLU A 562 8.95 13.60 -30.46
CA GLU A 562 8.74 14.95 -29.88
C GLU A 562 7.84 15.01 -28.63
N LYS A 563 7.07 13.95 -28.33
CA LYS A 563 6.07 13.91 -27.26
C LYS A 563 6.56 13.31 -25.94
N ASN A 564 7.76 12.71 -25.90
CA ASN A 564 8.29 12.12 -24.66
C ASN A 564 8.98 13.19 -23.80
N ASN A 565 8.56 13.33 -22.54
CA ASN A 565 9.07 14.37 -21.63
C ASN A 565 10.58 14.25 -21.35
N PHE A 566 11.09 13.04 -21.17
CA PHE A 566 12.50 12.77 -20.94
C PHE A 566 13.36 13.19 -22.15
N VAL A 567 12.92 12.85 -23.37
CA VAL A 567 13.58 13.24 -24.62
C VAL A 567 13.58 14.76 -24.78
N VAL A 568 12.42 15.39 -24.55
CA VAL A 568 12.26 16.85 -24.65
C VAL A 568 13.20 17.54 -23.68
N LEU A 569 13.25 17.10 -22.42
CA LEU A 569 14.12 17.66 -21.38
C LEU A 569 15.60 17.63 -21.79
N HIS A 570 16.07 16.47 -22.28
CA HIS A 570 17.48 16.31 -22.66
C HIS A 570 17.85 17.02 -23.95
N TYR A 571 16.92 17.13 -24.90
CA TYR A 571 17.11 17.97 -26.08
C TYR A 571 17.21 19.45 -25.70
N LEU A 572 16.32 19.95 -24.84
CA LEU A 572 16.41 21.32 -24.31
C LEU A 572 17.72 21.57 -23.58
N ASN A 573 18.19 20.61 -22.76
CA ASN A 573 19.51 20.71 -22.14
C ASN A 573 20.64 20.82 -23.18
N SER A 574 20.59 20.03 -24.25
CA SER A 574 21.61 20.06 -25.33
C SER A 574 21.67 21.41 -26.04
N LEU A 575 20.54 22.12 -26.14
CA LEU A 575 20.49 23.47 -26.74
C LEU A 575 21.13 24.51 -25.83
N LEU A 576 21.00 24.38 -24.51
CA LEU A 576 21.67 25.27 -23.57
C LEU A 576 23.19 25.09 -23.56
N GLU A 577 23.68 23.85 -23.72
CA GLU A 577 25.11 23.57 -23.77
C GLU A 577 25.83 24.19 -24.98
N VAL A 578 25.10 24.41 -26.07
CA VAL A 578 25.62 25.07 -27.29
C VAL A 578 25.12 26.50 -27.45
N GLU A 579 24.48 27.06 -26.42
CA GLU A 579 23.97 28.43 -26.38
C GLU A 579 22.93 28.75 -27.49
N ASP A 580 22.15 27.77 -27.94
CA ASP A 580 21.09 27.93 -28.94
C ASP A 580 19.75 28.32 -28.31
N TYR A 581 19.68 29.57 -27.83
CA TYR A 581 18.53 30.06 -27.06
C TYR A 581 17.26 30.22 -27.89
N PHE A 582 17.36 30.46 -29.20
CA PHE A 582 16.19 30.57 -30.07
C PHE A 582 15.48 29.23 -30.19
N GLU A 583 16.21 28.18 -30.55
CA GLU A 583 15.67 26.83 -30.66
C GLU A 583 15.21 26.31 -29.28
N PHE A 584 15.89 26.72 -28.19
CA PHE A 584 15.46 26.39 -26.82
C PHE A 584 14.07 26.96 -26.50
N ILE A 585 13.84 28.25 -26.77
CA ILE A 585 12.54 28.89 -26.50
C ILE A 585 11.43 28.24 -27.33
N GLU A 586 11.68 27.96 -28.61
CA GLU A 586 10.72 27.26 -29.46
C GLU A 586 10.42 25.85 -28.95
N GLY A 587 11.45 25.08 -28.60
CA GLY A 587 11.30 23.73 -28.06
C GLY A 587 10.56 23.70 -26.72
N TYR A 588 10.92 24.60 -25.79
CA TYR A 588 10.29 24.68 -24.47
C TYR A 588 8.81 25.05 -24.60
N SER A 589 8.47 25.97 -25.51
CA SER A 589 7.08 26.38 -25.76
C SER A 589 6.16 25.26 -26.25
N LYS A 590 6.74 24.17 -26.79
CA LYS A 590 6.02 22.98 -27.27
C LYS A 590 6.06 21.81 -26.28
N SER A 591 6.72 21.96 -25.13
CA SER A 591 6.88 20.89 -24.14
C SER A 591 5.62 20.68 -23.29
N ASN A 592 5.45 19.46 -22.74
CA ASN A 592 4.29 19.13 -21.89
C ASN A 592 4.42 19.67 -20.45
N PHE A 593 5.58 20.18 -20.06
CA PHE A 593 5.87 20.71 -18.72
C PHE A 593 6.17 22.22 -18.75
N VAL A 594 5.68 22.89 -19.78
CA VAL A 594 5.91 24.32 -20.00
C VAL A 594 5.20 25.20 -18.97
N ARG A 595 5.85 26.28 -18.57
CA ARG A 595 5.28 27.38 -17.78
C ARG A 595 5.18 28.63 -18.64
N GLU A 596 3.95 29.09 -18.89
CA GLU A 596 3.65 30.20 -19.80
C GLU A 596 4.39 31.48 -19.39
N GLU A 597 4.44 31.76 -18.09
CA GLU A 597 5.13 32.94 -17.54
C GLU A 597 6.63 32.93 -17.82
N LEU A 598 7.26 31.75 -17.88
CA LEU A 598 8.67 31.61 -18.22
C LEU A 598 8.91 31.78 -19.71
N ILE A 599 8.01 31.29 -20.58
CA ILE A 599 8.13 31.49 -22.03
C ILE A 599 8.15 32.98 -22.36
N GLU A 600 7.19 33.73 -21.82
CA GLU A 600 7.05 35.15 -22.13
C GLU A 600 8.25 35.96 -21.62
N GLU A 601 8.77 35.63 -20.43
CA GLU A 601 9.99 36.25 -19.91
C GLU A 601 11.22 35.88 -20.75
N LEU A 602 11.38 34.61 -21.14
CA LEU A 602 12.49 34.17 -21.99
C LEU A 602 12.49 34.89 -23.34
N LYS A 603 11.33 35.00 -24.01
CA LYS A 603 11.17 35.76 -25.26
C LYS A 603 11.51 37.24 -25.07
N TYR A 604 11.04 37.84 -23.97
CA TYR A 604 11.34 39.22 -23.64
C TYR A 604 12.84 39.45 -23.49
N ARG A 605 13.52 38.65 -22.66
CA ARG A 605 14.98 38.75 -22.45
C ARG A 605 15.78 38.50 -23.73
N PHE A 606 15.33 37.56 -24.56
CA PHE A 606 15.94 37.29 -25.86
C PHE A 606 15.83 38.51 -26.79
N SER A 607 14.65 39.14 -26.85
CA SER A 607 14.40 40.29 -27.74
C SER A 607 15.23 41.54 -27.41
N ILE A 608 15.57 41.73 -26.12
CA ILE A 608 16.40 42.84 -25.66
C ILE A 608 17.89 42.49 -25.56
N GLY A 609 18.28 41.25 -25.89
CA GLY A 609 19.66 40.77 -25.83
C GLY A 609 20.20 40.58 -24.40
N ASP A 610 19.34 40.40 -23.40
CA ASP A 610 19.72 40.23 -21.99
C ASP A 610 20.00 38.75 -21.67
N PHE A 611 21.11 38.24 -22.21
CA PHE A 611 21.53 36.84 -22.00
C PHE A 611 21.91 36.54 -20.54
N ASN A 612 22.37 37.55 -19.77
CA ASN A 612 22.68 37.40 -18.35
C ASN A 612 21.44 37.01 -17.51
N ALA A 613 20.25 37.48 -17.91
CA ALA A 613 18.98 37.10 -17.29
C ALA A 613 18.33 35.88 -17.96
N LEU A 614 18.48 35.74 -19.29
CA LEU A 614 17.88 34.64 -20.05
C LEU A 614 18.43 33.27 -19.63
N ILE A 615 19.77 33.14 -19.56
CA ILE A 615 20.44 31.86 -19.30
C ILE A 615 19.98 31.21 -17.98
N PRO A 616 20.00 31.90 -16.82
CA PRO A 616 19.53 31.32 -15.57
C PRO A 616 18.05 30.92 -15.62
N LEU A 617 17.18 31.71 -16.27
CA LEU A 617 15.77 31.32 -16.44
C LEU A 617 15.60 30.09 -17.33
N ALA A 618 16.43 29.95 -18.35
CA ALA A 618 16.42 28.80 -19.22
C ALA A 618 16.79 27.52 -18.43
N TYR A 619 17.81 27.60 -17.57
CA TYR A 619 18.11 26.52 -16.61
C TYR A 619 16.95 26.23 -15.66
N LEU A 620 16.34 27.27 -15.07
CA LEU A 620 15.20 27.11 -14.17
C LEU A 620 13.99 26.45 -14.86
N SER A 621 13.78 26.72 -16.15
CA SER A 621 12.67 26.17 -16.97
C SER A 621 12.73 24.65 -17.14
N ILE A 622 13.93 24.07 -16.99
CA ILE A 622 14.16 22.62 -17.05
C ILE A 622 14.64 22.05 -15.71
N ASN A 623 14.30 22.71 -14.60
CA ASN A 623 14.63 22.32 -13.22
C ASN A 623 16.13 22.17 -12.92
N LYS A 624 17.02 22.82 -13.68
CA LYS A 624 18.46 22.90 -13.39
C LYS A 624 18.77 23.93 -12.30
N VAL A 625 18.38 23.60 -11.07
CA VAL A 625 18.44 24.49 -9.90
C VAL A 625 19.88 24.89 -9.55
N LYS A 626 20.85 23.98 -9.69
CA LYS A 626 22.25 24.26 -9.37
C LYS A 626 22.84 25.32 -10.31
N GLU A 627 22.64 25.16 -11.61
CA GLU A 627 23.09 26.12 -12.62
C GLU A 627 22.37 27.47 -12.45
N PHE A 628 21.07 27.47 -12.17
CA PHE A 628 20.33 28.69 -11.85
C PHE A 628 20.90 29.43 -10.63
N LYS A 629 21.20 28.73 -9.52
CA LYS A 629 21.73 29.33 -8.28
C LYS A 629 23.18 29.83 -8.42
N THR A 630 23.99 29.18 -9.25
CA THR A 630 25.41 29.52 -9.44
C THR A 630 25.63 30.62 -10.47
N PHE A 631 24.64 30.90 -11.31
CA PHE A 631 24.74 31.94 -12.33
C PHE A 631 24.81 33.35 -11.71
N ASN A 632 25.77 34.15 -12.15
CA ASN A 632 26.00 35.48 -11.60
C ASN A 632 25.13 36.54 -12.30
N ILE A 633 23.95 36.80 -11.74
CA ILE A 633 23.07 37.88 -12.21
C ILE A 633 23.57 39.22 -11.66
N THR A 634 24.06 40.09 -12.54
CA THR A 634 24.64 41.39 -12.18
C THR A 634 23.61 42.44 -11.77
N ASP A 635 22.39 42.36 -12.33
CA ASP A 635 21.30 43.25 -11.97
C ASP A 635 20.60 42.76 -10.70
N GLU A 636 20.73 43.51 -9.60
CA GLU A 636 20.15 43.13 -8.30
C GLU A 636 18.62 43.00 -8.34
N HIS A 637 17.95 43.79 -9.18
CA HIS A 637 16.50 43.76 -9.33
C HIS A 637 16.02 42.44 -9.95
N THR A 638 16.62 42.06 -11.07
CA THR A 638 16.38 40.77 -11.75
C THR A 638 16.76 39.60 -10.86
N LYS A 639 17.90 39.68 -10.16
CA LYS A 639 18.33 38.64 -9.20
C LYS A 639 17.31 38.44 -8.09
N ARG A 640 16.79 39.53 -7.51
CA ARG A 640 15.76 39.48 -6.48
C ARG A 640 14.46 38.89 -7.02
N MET A 641 14.03 39.31 -8.20
CA MET A 641 12.82 38.80 -8.86
C MET A 641 12.90 37.28 -9.10
N PHE A 642 14.01 36.80 -9.66
CA PHE A 642 14.19 35.37 -9.90
C PHE A 642 14.25 34.56 -8.61
N ASN A 643 14.86 35.10 -7.54
CA ASN A 643 14.86 34.45 -6.24
C ASN A 643 13.43 34.34 -5.66
N ILE A 644 12.61 35.38 -5.82
CA ILE A 644 11.20 35.36 -5.40
C ILE A 644 10.43 34.32 -6.22
N TYR A 645 10.61 34.29 -7.54
CA TYR A 645 9.96 33.28 -8.38
C TYR A 645 10.42 31.85 -8.06
N TYR A 646 11.71 31.63 -7.80
CA TYR A 646 12.24 30.36 -7.32
C TYR A 646 11.59 29.94 -5.99
N LYS A 647 11.43 30.87 -5.04
CA LYS A 647 10.74 30.62 -3.78
C LYS A 647 9.25 30.32 -3.96
N PHE A 648 8.60 31.02 -4.88
CA PHE A 648 7.21 30.79 -5.26
C PHE A 648 7.04 29.36 -5.80
N LEU A 649 7.91 28.94 -6.72
CA LEU A 649 7.86 27.63 -7.37
C LEU A 649 8.08 26.45 -6.44
N TYR A 650 9.04 26.53 -5.51
CA TYR A 650 9.48 25.35 -4.74
C TYR A 650 9.15 25.40 -3.25
N TYR A 651 8.76 26.57 -2.72
CA TYR A 651 8.50 26.74 -1.28
C TYR A 651 7.16 27.41 -0.99
N GLN A 652 6.37 27.76 -2.03
CA GLN A 652 5.08 28.45 -1.91
C GLN A 652 5.13 29.69 -1.00
N ASN A 653 6.27 30.40 -1.00
CA ASN A 653 6.51 31.57 -0.16
C ASN A 653 6.31 32.86 -0.95
N TYR A 654 5.36 33.69 -0.52
CA TYR A 654 4.98 34.94 -1.16
C TYR A 654 5.73 36.12 -0.53
N GLU A 655 7.01 36.29 -0.89
CA GLU A 655 7.77 37.48 -0.50
C GLU A 655 7.37 38.70 -1.35
N ASN A 656 7.11 39.85 -0.72
CA ASN A 656 6.72 41.08 -1.43
C ASN A 656 7.84 41.53 -2.39
N ILE A 657 7.51 41.57 -3.69
CA ILE A 657 8.44 41.96 -4.76
C ILE A 657 8.76 43.47 -4.76
N GLY A 658 7.94 44.28 -4.09
CA GLY A 658 8.05 45.74 -4.07
C GLY A 658 7.59 46.38 -5.40
N ASN A 659 7.30 47.67 -5.37
CA ASN A 659 6.93 48.44 -6.56
C ASN A 659 8.22 48.96 -7.22
N ASP A 660 8.58 48.41 -8.38
CA ASP A 660 9.74 48.84 -9.16
C ASP A 660 9.31 49.19 -10.58
N GLU A 661 9.16 50.48 -10.86
CA GLU A 661 8.70 50.97 -12.16
C GLU A 661 9.62 50.55 -13.32
N ARG A 662 10.89 50.22 -13.03
CA ARG A 662 11.85 49.72 -14.04
C ARG A 662 11.57 48.27 -14.46
N ALA A 663 10.91 47.49 -13.62
CA ALA A 663 10.60 46.07 -13.86
C ALA A 663 9.24 45.85 -14.55
N ASN A 664 8.40 46.88 -14.72
CA ASN A 664 7.07 46.82 -15.35
C ASN A 664 7.04 46.26 -16.79
N HIS A 665 8.20 46.14 -17.44
CA HIS A 665 8.34 45.60 -18.79
C HIS A 665 8.66 44.10 -18.81
N SER A 666 9.00 43.49 -17.66
CA SER A 666 9.27 42.05 -17.54
C SER A 666 7.95 41.29 -17.39
N PRO A 667 7.63 40.35 -18.32
CA PRO A 667 6.48 39.45 -18.16
C PRO A 667 6.49 38.66 -16.85
N LEU A 668 7.65 38.19 -16.38
CA LEU A 668 7.76 37.47 -15.11
C LEU A 668 7.48 38.39 -13.92
N TYR A 669 7.94 39.64 -13.95
CA TYR A 669 7.59 40.63 -12.93
C TYR A 669 6.08 40.88 -12.93
N MET A 670 5.46 41.02 -14.10
CA MET A 670 4.02 41.21 -14.24
C MET A 670 3.22 39.99 -13.80
N PHE A 671 3.72 38.78 -14.07
CA PHE A 671 3.16 37.53 -13.55
C PHE A 671 3.27 37.46 -12.03
N LEU A 672 4.45 37.70 -11.44
CA LEU A 672 4.62 37.73 -9.99
C LEU A 672 3.74 38.82 -9.36
N LEU A 673 3.66 39.99 -9.99
CA LEU A 673 2.73 41.04 -9.61
C LEU A 673 1.28 40.60 -9.79
N SER A 674 0.90 39.79 -10.78
CA SER A 674 -0.46 39.26 -10.96
C SER A 674 -0.78 38.15 -9.97
N GLN A 675 0.19 37.31 -9.60
CA GLN A 675 0.09 36.40 -8.46
C GLN A 675 -0.04 37.18 -7.14
N MET A 676 0.46 38.43 -7.11
CA MET A 676 0.22 39.40 -6.02
C MET A 676 -0.98 40.33 -6.26
N LYS A 677 -1.59 40.31 -7.47
CA LYS A 677 -2.67 41.18 -7.97
C LYS A 677 -3.77 40.34 -8.65
N GLU A 678 -4.16 39.26 -8.02
CA GLU A 678 -5.57 39.03 -7.79
C GLU A 678 -5.67 38.91 -6.28
N LYS A 679 -6.10 39.97 -5.61
CA LYS A 679 -6.75 39.76 -4.33
C LYS A 679 -7.99 38.94 -4.66
N GLU A 680 -7.87 37.60 -4.64
CA GLU A 680 -9.01 36.78 -4.29
C GLU A 680 -9.50 37.37 -2.97
N ILE A 681 -10.64 38.06 -3.03
CA ILE A 681 -11.28 38.54 -1.81
C ILE A 681 -11.86 37.28 -1.18
N ILE A 682 -11.06 36.65 -0.32
CA ILE A 682 -11.48 35.49 0.44
C ILE A 682 -12.35 36.01 1.57
N CYS A 683 -13.65 35.77 1.40
CA CYS A 683 -14.67 36.09 2.37
C CYS A 683 -14.90 34.85 3.25
N LEU A 684 -14.49 34.91 4.50
CA LEU A 684 -14.75 33.83 5.46
C LEU A 684 -16.14 34.02 6.07
N SER A 685 -17.00 33.01 5.96
CA SER A 685 -18.32 33.01 6.57
C SER A 685 -18.20 32.84 8.10
N ASN A 686 -18.90 33.73 8.82
CA ASN A 686 -19.14 33.69 10.27
C ASN A 686 -20.59 34.12 10.50
N MET A 687 -21.51 33.37 9.92
CA MET A 687 -22.93 33.72 9.95
C MET A 687 -23.58 33.34 11.28
N ILE A 688 -23.04 32.30 11.95
CA ILE A 688 -23.69 31.66 13.09
C ILE A 688 -22.73 31.46 14.26
N SER A 689 -21.45 31.21 14.02
CA SER A 689 -20.47 30.96 15.09
C SER A 689 -19.14 31.63 14.87
N GLU A 690 -18.61 32.24 15.92
CA GLU A 690 -17.27 32.81 15.94
C GLU A 690 -16.24 31.79 15.39
N ILE A 691 -15.48 32.25 14.39
CA ILE A 691 -14.41 31.46 13.81
C ILE A 691 -13.33 31.29 14.87
N ASP A 692 -12.95 30.05 15.16
CA ASP A 692 -11.93 29.79 16.15
C ASP A 692 -10.55 30.32 15.69
N GLU A 693 -9.78 30.87 16.63
CA GLU A 693 -8.47 31.46 16.33
C GLU A 693 -7.50 30.44 15.69
N ASN A 694 -7.67 29.14 15.95
CA ASN A 694 -6.78 28.12 15.42
C ASN A 694 -7.02 27.92 13.93
N SER A 695 -8.28 27.84 13.48
CA SER A 695 -8.64 27.80 12.07
C SER A 695 -8.12 29.02 11.32
N LEU A 696 -8.21 30.22 11.91
CA LEU A 696 -7.62 31.43 11.33
C LEU A 696 -6.09 31.36 11.23
N LYS A 697 -5.41 30.81 12.25
CA LYS A 697 -3.95 30.62 12.24
C LYS A 697 -3.52 29.60 11.19
N VAL A 698 -4.25 28.49 11.06
CA VAL A 698 -3.99 27.44 10.07
C VAL A 698 -4.21 27.97 8.65
N LEU A 699 -5.32 28.66 8.40
CA LEU A 699 -5.57 29.34 7.12
C LEU A 699 -4.46 30.34 6.76
N LYS A 700 -4.03 31.18 7.72
CA LYS A 700 -2.92 32.12 7.52
C LYS A 700 -1.59 31.42 7.24
N LYS A 701 -1.30 30.30 7.93
CA LYS A 701 -0.10 29.49 7.70
C LYS A 701 -0.06 28.92 6.27
N TYR A 702 -1.23 28.63 5.69
CA TYR A 702 -1.40 28.16 4.32
C TYR A 702 -1.55 29.30 3.29
N GLY A 703 -1.17 30.53 3.65
CA GLY A 703 -1.23 31.67 2.73
C GLY A 703 -2.64 32.14 2.37
N VAL A 704 -3.68 31.72 3.11
CA VAL A 704 -5.05 32.19 2.88
C VAL A 704 -5.22 33.57 3.51
N HIS A 705 -5.24 34.60 2.67
CA HIS A 705 -5.46 35.98 3.08
C HIS A 705 -6.96 36.29 3.16
N ILE A 706 -7.53 36.21 4.36
CA ILE A 706 -8.93 36.57 4.62
C ILE A 706 -9.07 38.09 4.57
N GLU A 707 -9.79 38.59 3.58
CA GLU A 707 -9.98 40.02 3.37
C GLU A 707 -11.21 40.55 4.09
N LYS A 708 -12.25 39.72 4.20
CA LYS A 708 -13.50 40.07 4.88
C LYS A 708 -14.09 38.86 5.61
N VAL A 709 -14.76 39.13 6.72
CA VAL A 709 -15.61 38.16 7.41
C VAL A 709 -17.06 38.52 7.11
N LEU A 710 -17.82 37.56 6.57
CA LEU A 710 -19.26 37.73 6.31
C LEU A 710 -20.04 37.42 7.59
N SER A 711 -20.93 38.34 7.97
CA SER A 711 -21.83 38.25 9.11
C SER A 711 -23.25 38.61 8.68
N LEU A 712 -24.26 38.18 9.46
CA LEU A 712 -25.68 38.47 9.18
C LEU A 712 -25.95 39.96 8.91
N ASP A 713 -25.29 40.87 9.63
CA ASP A 713 -25.45 42.33 9.44
C ASP A 713 -24.79 42.85 8.16
N SER A 714 -23.69 42.25 7.72
CA SER A 714 -22.91 42.68 6.53
C SER A 714 -23.46 42.15 5.20
N LEU A 715 -24.27 41.07 5.23
CA LEU A 715 -24.93 40.56 4.01
C LEU A 715 -25.98 41.52 3.42
N SER A 716 -26.59 42.39 4.23
CA SER A 716 -27.69 43.25 3.77
C SER A 716 -27.24 44.51 3.02
N LYS A 717 -26.00 44.98 3.24
CA LYS A 717 -25.50 46.26 2.69
C LYS A 717 -24.31 46.12 1.72
N ASP A 718 -23.50 45.08 1.87
CA ASP A 718 -22.25 44.97 1.09
C ASP A 718 -22.30 43.94 -0.05
N LEU A 719 -23.23 42.98 -0.02
CA LEU A 719 -23.36 41.93 -1.05
C LEU A 719 -23.75 42.46 -2.42
N ILE A 720 -24.53 43.54 -2.47
CA ILE A 720 -25.04 44.14 -3.73
C ILE A 720 -23.92 44.93 -4.44
N GLY A 721 -22.94 45.46 -3.72
CA GLY A 721 -21.80 46.19 -4.32
C GLY A 721 -20.58 45.31 -4.66
N LEU A 722 -20.43 44.17 -3.97
CA LEU A 722 -19.26 43.29 -4.11
C LEU A 722 -19.31 42.40 -5.36
N PHE A 723 -20.50 42.00 -5.82
CA PHE A 723 -20.67 41.13 -7.01
C PHE A 723 -20.83 41.89 -8.34
N ASP A 724 -20.81 43.23 -8.31
CA ASP A 724 -20.88 44.11 -9.49
C ASP A 724 -19.50 44.51 -10.03
N ASP A 725 -18.42 44.25 -9.28
CA ASP A 725 -17.04 44.56 -9.67
C ASP A 725 -16.31 43.31 -10.17
N LYS A 726 -15.42 43.45 -11.16
CA LYS A 726 -14.79 42.34 -11.93
C LYS A 726 -13.82 41.44 -11.11
N SER A 727 -13.85 41.47 -9.79
CA SER A 727 -13.05 40.64 -8.87
C SER A 727 -13.68 39.28 -8.58
N LYS A 728 -12.88 38.20 -8.57
CA LYS A 728 -13.30 36.88 -8.08
C LYS A 728 -13.42 36.89 -6.55
N ILE A 729 -14.66 36.87 -6.05
CA ILE A 729 -14.95 36.69 -4.63
C ILE A 729 -15.11 35.21 -4.34
N LYS A 730 -14.40 34.73 -3.31
CA LYS A 730 -14.46 33.34 -2.89
C LYS A 730 -14.98 33.25 -1.47
N VAL A 731 -16.13 32.60 -1.29
CA VAL A 731 -16.73 32.40 0.03
C VAL A 731 -16.22 31.08 0.61
N MET A 732 -15.58 31.15 1.77
CA MET A 732 -15.14 29.97 2.53
C MET A 732 -16.00 29.77 3.77
N VAL A 733 -16.30 28.53 4.09
CA VAL A 733 -17.01 28.12 5.32
C VAL A 733 -16.12 27.11 6.05
N ILE A 734 -15.83 27.32 7.33
CA ILE A 734 -15.08 26.35 8.12
C ILE A 734 -15.97 25.14 8.43
N TYR A 735 -15.46 23.94 8.23
CA TYR A 735 -16.14 22.72 8.65
C TYR A 735 -16.17 22.64 10.18
N ASN A 736 -17.33 22.90 10.77
CA ASN A 736 -17.57 22.88 12.21
C ASN A 736 -19.01 22.40 12.49
N SER A 737 -19.51 22.49 13.73
CA SER A 737 -20.89 22.07 14.05
C SER A 737 -22.00 22.88 13.38
N ASN A 738 -21.70 24.04 12.78
CA ASN A 738 -22.67 24.97 12.18
C ASN A 738 -22.56 25.10 10.65
N TYR A 739 -21.53 24.53 10.01
CA TYR A 739 -21.25 24.77 8.58
C TYR A 739 -22.46 24.51 7.67
N VAL A 740 -23.26 23.47 7.96
CA VAL A 740 -24.49 23.14 7.22
C VAL A 740 -25.47 24.31 7.24
N LYS A 741 -25.69 24.89 8.42
CA LYS A 741 -26.60 26.04 8.59
C LYS A 741 -26.04 27.29 7.90
N GLU A 742 -24.73 27.51 7.96
CA GLU A 742 -24.09 28.63 7.28
C GLU A 742 -24.25 28.55 5.76
N ILE A 743 -24.00 27.39 5.17
CA ILE A 743 -24.17 27.18 3.72
C ILE A 743 -25.64 27.37 3.31
N ARG A 744 -26.58 26.91 4.13
CA ARG A 744 -28.03 27.15 3.90
C ARG A 744 -28.34 28.65 3.86
N LEU A 745 -27.85 29.43 4.81
CA LEU A 745 -28.01 30.89 4.82
C LEU A 745 -27.37 31.54 3.59
N LEU A 746 -26.15 31.13 3.22
CA LEU A 746 -25.46 31.66 2.04
C LEU A 746 -26.28 31.40 0.76
N ALA A 747 -26.83 30.21 0.59
CA ALA A 747 -27.67 29.85 -0.55
C ALA A 747 -28.99 30.64 -0.59
N GLU A 748 -29.64 30.84 0.56
CA GLU A 748 -30.86 31.66 0.68
C GLU A 748 -30.61 33.13 0.29
N HIS A 749 -29.42 33.65 0.60
CA HIS A 749 -29.00 35.01 0.25
C HIS A 749 -28.38 35.12 -1.16
N GLY A 750 -28.43 34.07 -1.97
CA GLY A 750 -28.09 34.12 -3.39
C GLY A 750 -26.63 33.85 -3.74
N ILE A 751 -25.81 33.39 -2.79
CA ILE A 751 -24.46 32.88 -3.11
C ILE A 751 -24.59 31.62 -3.97
N LYS A 752 -23.91 31.63 -5.12
CA LYS A 752 -24.01 30.55 -6.11
C LYS A 752 -22.99 29.43 -5.88
N GLU A 753 -21.89 29.71 -5.21
CA GLU A 753 -20.85 28.72 -4.92
C GLU A 753 -20.06 29.12 -3.68
N CYS A 754 -19.53 28.12 -2.97
CA CYS A 754 -18.61 28.32 -1.87
C CYS A 754 -17.67 27.13 -1.72
N GLU A 755 -16.67 27.27 -0.85
CA GLU A 755 -15.81 26.16 -0.43
C GLU A 755 -15.97 25.89 1.05
N VAL A 756 -16.02 24.62 1.42
CA VAL A 756 -15.93 24.19 2.81
C VAL A 756 -14.48 23.80 3.09
N VAL A 757 -13.90 24.44 4.09
CA VAL A 757 -12.53 24.19 4.52
C VAL A 757 -12.57 23.16 5.63
N VAL A 758 -12.06 21.96 5.35
CA VAL A 758 -11.87 20.89 6.33
C VAL A 758 -10.43 20.97 6.81
N ILE A 759 -10.26 21.11 8.13
CA ILE A 759 -8.96 21.23 8.77
C ILE A 759 -8.74 19.96 9.60
N GLU A 760 -7.81 19.11 9.16
CA GLU A 760 -7.38 17.91 9.88
C GLU A 760 -5.90 18.05 10.24
N GLY A 761 -5.64 18.50 11.46
CA GLY A 761 -4.30 18.80 11.91
C GLY A 761 -3.68 19.94 11.11
N THR A 762 -2.51 19.66 10.54
CA THR A 762 -1.87 20.62 9.65
C THR A 762 -2.42 20.56 8.23
N LYS A 763 -3.25 19.61 7.82
CA LYS A 763 -3.76 19.52 6.44
C LYS A 763 -5.04 20.35 6.27
N ILE A 764 -5.14 21.04 5.14
CA ILE A 764 -6.36 21.73 4.71
C ILE A 764 -6.86 21.07 3.44
N GLU A 765 -8.09 20.58 3.47
CA GLU A 765 -8.81 20.14 2.28
C GLU A 765 -9.95 21.13 1.99
N ARG A 766 -10.14 21.49 0.71
CA ARG A 766 -11.18 22.42 0.28
C ARG A 766 -12.21 21.66 -0.54
N VAL A 767 -13.44 21.59 -0.01
CA VAL A 767 -14.55 20.93 -0.70
C VAL A 767 -15.40 21.98 -1.40
N TYR A 768 -15.39 21.95 -2.73
CA TYR A 768 -16.18 22.87 -3.56
C TYR A 768 -17.68 22.50 -3.55
N ILE A 769 -18.51 23.49 -3.24
CA ILE A 769 -19.97 23.46 -3.27
C ILE A 769 -20.44 24.31 -4.44
N GLY A 770 -20.67 23.66 -5.57
CA GLY A 770 -21.02 24.32 -6.82
C GLY A 770 -22.49 24.77 -6.94
N PRO A 771 -22.83 25.45 -8.05
CA PRO A 771 -24.14 26.04 -8.31
C PRO A 771 -25.33 25.09 -8.17
N ASP A 772 -25.21 23.85 -8.60
CA ASP A 772 -26.31 22.89 -8.55
C ASP A 772 -26.68 22.53 -7.10
N LEU A 773 -25.68 22.33 -6.25
CA LEU A 773 -25.88 22.02 -4.84
C LEU A 773 -26.37 23.26 -4.07
N MET A 774 -25.80 24.43 -4.33
CA MET A 774 -26.29 25.68 -3.75
C MET A 774 -27.75 25.94 -4.13
N ASN A 775 -28.14 25.70 -5.38
CA ASN A 775 -29.52 25.84 -5.82
C ASN A 775 -30.44 24.77 -5.19
N HIS A 776 -29.97 23.52 -5.04
CA HIS A 776 -30.69 22.47 -4.30
C HIS A 776 -30.98 22.89 -2.86
N ILE A 777 -29.99 23.49 -2.19
CA ILE A 777 -30.10 24.02 -0.83
C ILE A 777 -31.07 25.20 -0.78
N LYS A 778 -30.93 26.17 -1.69
CA LYS A 778 -31.80 27.35 -1.80
C LYS A 778 -33.27 26.98 -1.98
N LEU A 779 -33.55 25.94 -2.78
CA LEU A 779 -34.90 25.42 -3.01
C LEU A 779 -35.40 24.50 -1.87
N LYS A 780 -34.63 24.37 -0.79
CA LYS A 780 -34.89 23.48 0.35
C LYS A 780 -35.16 22.02 -0.05
N LYS A 781 -34.60 21.56 -1.17
CA LYS A 781 -34.84 20.18 -1.66
C LYS A 781 -34.24 19.12 -0.73
N TYR A 782 -33.25 19.48 0.09
CA TYR A 782 -32.65 18.60 1.10
C TYR A 782 -33.66 18.11 2.16
N THR A 783 -34.75 18.85 2.44
CA THR A 783 -35.81 18.42 3.36
C THR A 783 -36.73 17.35 2.79
N LYS A 784 -36.62 17.09 1.47
CA LYS A 784 -37.35 16.03 0.76
C LYS A 784 -36.40 14.98 0.18
N THR A 785 -35.13 15.00 0.56
CA THR A 785 -34.12 14.10 0.00
C THR A 785 -33.63 13.15 1.08
N VAL A 786 -33.70 11.85 0.77
CA VAL A 786 -33.17 10.77 1.61
C VAL A 786 -31.87 10.27 1.01
N VAL A 787 -30.83 10.18 1.82
CA VAL A 787 -29.52 9.70 1.39
C VAL A 787 -29.29 8.29 1.94
N PHE A 788 -29.19 7.31 1.04
CA PHE A 788 -28.89 5.93 1.39
C PHE A 788 -27.41 5.63 1.20
N ASN A 789 -26.87 4.77 2.05
CA ASN A 789 -25.59 4.12 1.79
C ASN A 789 -25.81 2.65 1.43
N LYS A 790 -25.33 2.20 0.27
CA LYS A 790 -25.47 0.82 -0.22
C LYS A 790 -24.09 0.18 -0.38
N PHE A 791 -23.77 -0.84 0.43
CA PHE A 791 -22.45 -1.49 0.38
C PHE A 791 -22.27 -2.46 -0.79
N ASN A 792 -23.07 -3.53 -0.85
CA ASN A 792 -23.09 -4.58 -1.88
C ASN A 792 -24.35 -5.47 -1.67
N ALA A 793 -24.41 -6.65 -2.28
CA ALA A 793 -25.49 -7.63 -2.08
C ALA A 793 -25.66 -8.15 -0.64
N ALA A 794 -24.84 -7.73 0.33
CA ALA A 794 -25.06 -7.99 1.75
C ALA A 794 -25.94 -6.93 2.45
N ASP A 795 -26.17 -5.77 1.81
CA ASP A 795 -27.00 -4.67 2.33
C ASP A 795 -28.45 -4.75 1.82
N SER A 796 -29.07 -5.92 2.00
CA SER A 796 -30.35 -6.24 1.36
C SER A 796 -31.54 -5.42 1.88
N ASN A 797 -31.47 -4.87 3.11
CA ASN A 797 -32.51 -3.98 3.62
C ASN A 797 -32.51 -2.65 2.85
N VAL A 798 -31.36 -2.00 2.72
CA VAL A 798 -31.23 -0.79 1.88
C VAL A 798 -31.51 -1.11 0.41
N GLY A 799 -31.04 -2.27 -0.05
CA GLY A 799 -31.34 -2.80 -1.38
C GLY A 799 -32.83 -2.85 -1.68
N ALA A 800 -33.63 -3.46 -0.79
CA ALA A 800 -35.08 -3.51 -0.90
C ALA A 800 -35.72 -2.12 -0.87
N LEU A 801 -35.31 -1.27 0.07
CA LEU A 801 -35.88 0.07 0.23
C LEU A 801 -35.71 0.94 -1.02
N ILE A 802 -34.60 0.79 -1.75
CA ILE A 802 -34.33 1.51 -2.99
C ILE A 802 -35.02 0.85 -4.19
N LYS A 803 -34.98 -0.49 -4.28
CA LYS A 803 -35.50 -1.22 -5.45
C LYS A 803 -37.03 -1.22 -5.49
N TYR A 804 -37.68 -1.28 -4.32
CA TYR A 804 -39.12 -1.48 -4.17
C TYR A 804 -39.83 -0.27 -3.54
N ILE A 805 -39.33 0.95 -3.76
CA ILE A 805 -39.95 2.19 -3.23
C ILE A 805 -41.44 2.24 -3.64
N PRO A 806 -42.38 2.32 -2.69
CA PRO A 806 -43.79 2.46 -3.02
C PRO A 806 -44.06 3.74 -3.81
N LEU A 807 -44.97 3.67 -4.79
CA LEU A 807 -45.27 4.78 -5.72
C LEU A 807 -45.62 6.10 -5.00
N GLU A 808 -46.29 6.01 -3.85
CA GLU A 808 -46.63 7.17 -3.03
C GLU A 808 -45.39 7.95 -2.56
N PHE A 809 -44.38 7.25 -2.04
CA PHE A 809 -43.14 7.88 -1.56
C PHE A 809 -42.23 8.31 -2.69
N LYS A 810 -42.17 7.53 -3.78
CA LYS A 810 -41.36 7.83 -4.97
C LYS A 810 -41.71 9.17 -5.61
N ASN A 811 -42.99 9.57 -5.55
CA ASN A 811 -43.46 10.85 -6.07
C ASN A 811 -43.30 12.01 -5.07
N LYS A 812 -43.15 11.72 -3.77
CA LYS A 812 -43.02 12.72 -2.70
C LYS A 812 -41.56 13.11 -2.41
N PHE A 813 -40.63 12.17 -2.52
CA PHE A 813 -39.25 12.30 -2.04
C PHE A 813 -38.20 11.99 -3.10
N ASN A 814 -37.05 12.64 -2.99
CA ASN A 814 -35.86 12.36 -3.79
C ASN A 814 -34.99 11.33 -3.08
N VAL A 815 -34.38 10.44 -3.85
CA VAL A 815 -33.44 9.43 -3.33
C VAL A 815 -32.06 9.71 -3.89
N LYS A 816 -31.06 9.72 -3.00
CA LYS A 816 -29.64 9.74 -3.37
C LYS A 816 -28.96 8.53 -2.76
N VAL A 817 -28.08 7.89 -3.53
CA VAL A 817 -27.36 6.69 -3.09
C VAL A 817 -25.87 6.95 -3.14
N ILE A 818 -25.17 6.58 -2.08
CA ILE A 818 -23.71 6.57 -2.01
C ILE A 818 -23.26 5.13 -1.78
N TYR A 819 -22.26 4.69 -2.53
CA TYR A 819 -21.88 3.28 -2.54
C TYR A 819 -20.72 2.99 -1.58
N GLY A 820 -20.91 1.98 -0.74
CA GLY A 820 -19.88 1.45 0.15
C GLY A 820 -19.11 2.51 0.93
N LYS A 821 -17.78 2.44 0.82
CA LYS A 821 -16.83 3.30 1.54
C LYS A 821 -16.68 4.71 0.96
N ASP A 822 -17.32 5.03 -0.16
CA ASP A 822 -17.22 6.38 -0.75
C ASP A 822 -17.72 7.46 0.22
N ILE A 823 -18.62 7.11 1.14
CA ILE A 823 -19.09 7.99 2.22
C ILE A 823 -17.97 8.62 3.06
N TYR A 824 -16.80 7.97 3.16
CA TYR A 824 -15.68 8.43 3.98
C TYR A 824 -14.75 9.38 3.24
N LYS A 825 -14.96 9.62 1.94
CA LYS A 825 -14.25 10.68 1.21
C LYS A 825 -14.66 12.03 1.80
N THR A 826 -13.71 12.90 2.09
CA THR A 826 -13.94 14.24 2.68
C THR A 826 -15.04 15.01 1.95
N GLU A 827 -15.02 14.98 0.62
CA GLU A 827 -16.07 15.57 -0.23
C GLU A 827 -17.48 15.09 0.14
N ASN A 828 -17.66 13.78 0.32
CA ASN A 828 -18.96 13.19 0.65
C ASN A 828 -19.35 13.47 2.10
N VAL A 829 -18.41 13.41 3.04
CA VAL A 829 -18.65 13.76 4.46
C VAL A 829 -19.22 15.18 4.58
N VAL A 830 -18.69 16.12 3.80
CA VAL A 830 -19.17 17.51 3.73
C VAL A 830 -20.50 17.63 2.98
N LYS A 831 -20.69 16.91 1.87
CA LYS A 831 -21.86 17.10 1.00
C LYS A 831 -23.11 16.33 1.44
N ILE A 832 -22.98 15.22 2.19
CA ILE A 832 -24.13 14.41 2.66
C ILE A 832 -25.19 15.25 3.38
N PRO A 833 -24.84 16.07 4.41
CA PRO A 833 -25.84 16.87 5.14
C PRO A 833 -26.44 18.03 4.33
N LEU A 834 -25.79 18.37 3.21
CA LEU A 834 -26.26 19.37 2.24
C LEU A 834 -27.18 18.75 1.18
N TRP A 835 -27.01 17.47 0.87
CA TRP A 835 -27.86 16.72 -0.05
C TRP A 835 -29.21 16.38 0.57
N GLY A 836 -29.21 15.89 1.81
CA GLY A 836 -30.43 15.45 2.48
C GLY A 836 -30.35 15.58 3.99
N SER A 837 -31.52 15.73 4.61
CA SER A 837 -31.66 15.82 6.07
C SER A 837 -31.76 14.46 6.76
N VAL A 838 -32.18 13.42 6.04
CA VAL A 838 -32.36 12.05 6.56
C VAL A 838 -31.42 11.12 5.83
N THR A 839 -30.72 10.29 6.59
CA THR A 839 -29.78 9.28 6.10
C THR A 839 -30.22 7.89 6.55
N VAL A 840 -30.01 6.89 5.70
CA VAL A 840 -30.41 5.50 5.97
C VAL A 840 -29.28 4.54 5.64
N SER A 841 -28.87 3.72 6.62
CA SER A 841 -27.85 2.67 6.40
C SER A 841 -28.23 1.31 6.99
N GLY A 842 -27.69 0.24 6.39
CA GLY A 842 -27.76 -1.13 6.91
C GLY A 842 -26.54 -1.55 7.74
N PHE A 843 -25.44 -0.78 7.68
CA PHE A 843 -24.15 -1.10 8.31
C PHE A 843 -23.66 0.00 9.27
N SER A 844 -24.56 0.80 9.84
CA SER A 844 -24.22 1.87 10.80
C SER A 844 -23.29 2.95 10.24
N THR A 845 -23.23 3.11 8.93
CA THR A 845 -22.13 3.80 8.27
C THR A 845 -22.18 5.31 8.47
N PHE A 846 -23.38 5.90 8.45
CA PHE A 846 -23.59 7.31 8.78
C PHE A 846 -23.34 7.62 10.26
N LEU A 847 -23.42 6.63 11.15
CA LEU A 847 -23.12 6.83 12.58
C LEU A 847 -21.63 7.06 12.84
N TYR A 848 -20.75 6.61 11.94
CA TYR A 848 -19.32 6.92 12.06
C TYR A 848 -19.00 8.36 11.64
N LEU A 849 -19.91 9.05 10.96
CA LEU A 849 -19.73 10.45 10.57
C LEU A 849 -20.11 11.39 11.73
N PRO A 850 -19.68 12.67 11.68
CA PRO A 850 -20.23 13.71 12.53
C PRO A 850 -21.75 13.82 12.36
N LYS A 851 -22.47 14.06 13.46
CA LYS A 851 -23.93 14.02 13.47
C LYS A 851 -24.52 15.35 12.96
N PHE A 852 -24.86 15.38 11.67
CA PHE A 852 -25.54 16.51 11.01
C PHE A 852 -26.88 16.17 10.37
N THR A 853 -27.18 14.88 10.27
CA THR A 853 -28.39 14.33 9.65
C THR A 853 -29.17 13.53 10.69
N PHE A 854 -30.46 13.35 10.43
CA PHE A 854 -31.28 12.41 11.17
C PHE A 854 -30.98 11.00 10.66
N ASN A 855 -30.30 10.22 11.50
CA ASN A 855 -29.74 8.93 11.10
C ASN A 855 -30.71 7.78 11.44
N ILE A 856 -31.15 7.06 10.41
CA ILE A 856 -32.00 5.86 10.52
C ILE A 856 -31.16 4.63 10.23
N GLU A 857 -31.04 3.73 11.20
CA GLU A 857 -30.42 2.42 10.99
C GLU A 857 -31.47 1.35 10.74
N VAL A 858 -31.37 0.69 9.59
CA VAL A 858 -32.23 -0.45 9.24
C VAL A 858 -31.54 -1.79 9.46
N GLY A 859 -30.24 -1.75 9.76
CA GLY A 859 -29.41 -2.93 10.00
C GLY A 859 -29.35 -3.87 8.80
N HIS A 860 -28.61 -4.96 8.97
CA HIS A 860 -28.45 -6.04 7.98
C HIS A 860 -28.66 -7.42 8.61
N ALA A 861 -29.17 -7.48 9.83
CA ALA A 861 -29.38 -8.71 10.59
C ALA A 861 -30.72 -8.64 11.33
N GLY A 862 -31.38 -9.81 11.46
CA GLY A 862 -32.48 -10.00 12.39
C GLY A 862 -31.97 -10.21 13.82
N ILE A 863 -32.55 -11.16 14.55
CA ILE A 863 -32.01 -11.58 15.84
C ILE A 863 -30.65 -12.25 15.62
N ILE A 864 -29.62 -11.72 16.29
CA ILE A 864 -28.25 -12.22 16.16
C ILE A 864 -28.00 -13.26 17.25
N LEU A 865 -27.61 -14.47 16.85
CA LEU A 865 -27.33 -15.58 17.78
C LEU A 865 -25.94 -15.44 18.44
N LYS A 866 -24.97 -14.88 17.71
CA LYS A 866 -23.62 -14.59 18.22
C LYS A 866 -23.58 -13.32 19.05
N SER A 867 -22.75 -13.31 20.09
CA SER A 867 -22.51 -12.11 20.87
C SER A 867 -21.87 -11.01 20.03
N CYS A 868 -22.32 -9.77 20.18
CA CYS A 868 -21.73 -8.60 19.53
C CYS A 868 -21.56 -7.44 20.52
N GLY A 869 -20.75 -6.44 20.16
CA GLY A 869 -20.55 -5.24 20.96
C GLY A 869 -20.18 -5.57 22.41
N LEU A 870 -20.92 -5.01 23.37
CA LEU A 870 -20.67 -5.23 24.80
C LEU A 870 -20.69 -6.70 25.24
N MET A 871 -21.43 -7.57 24.53
CA MET A 871 -21.55 -8.99 24.86
C MET A 871 -20.48 -9.87 24.19
N ASP A 872 -19.80 -9.39 23.15
CA ASP A 872 -18.68 -10.11 22.54
C ASP A 872 -17.55 -10.25 23.56
N LYS A 873 -16.96 -11.42 23.70
CA LYS A 873 -15.95 -11.66 24.76
C LYS A 873 -14.57 -11.09 24.41
N GLU A 874 -14.26 -10.91 23.14
CA GLU A 874 -12.93 -10.46 22.67
C GLU A 874 -12.96 -9.04 22.11
N ASP A 875 -13.98 -8.68 21.33
CA ASP A 875 -14.06 -7.38 20.65
C ASP A 875 -15.33 -6.62 21.00
N LYS A 876 -15.21 -5.66 21.93
CA LYS A 876 -16.32 -4.81 22.38
C LYS A 876 -16.85 -3.85 21.31
N ASN A 877 -16.21 -3.78 20.14
CA ASN A 877 -16.62 -2.95 19.01
C ASN A 877 -17.25 -3.76 17.86
N SER A 878 -17.46 -5.07 18.04
CA SER A 878 -17.93 -5.93 16.96
C SER A 878 -19.36 -5.59 16.51
N GLY A 879 -19.51 -5.28 15.22
CA GLY A 879 -20.78 -4.82 14.64
C GLY A 879 -21.24 -3.43 15.11
N GLY A 880 -20.42 -2.71 15.88
CA GLY A 880 -20.70 -1.39 16.44
C GLY A 880 -20.43 -1.33 17.96
N ASN A 881 -20.61 -0.15 18.54
CA ASN A 881 -20.45 0.08 19.98
C ASN A 881 -21.44 1.17 20.46
N PRO A 882 -21.58 1.36 21.79
CA PRO A 882 -22.48 2.36 22.34
C PRO A 882 -22.23 3.79 21.85
N GLU A 883 -20.98 4.22 21.69
CA GLU A 883 -20.67 5.59 21.25
C GLU A 883 -21.12 5.86 19.82
N ILE A 884 -21.00 4.86 18.94
CA ILE A 884 -21.50 4.94 17.56
C ILE A 884 -23.03 5.00 17.56
N PHE A 885 -23.68 4.06 18.26
CA PHE A 885 -25.14 3.97 18.28
C PHE A 885 -25.84 5.10 19.06
N LYS A 886 -25.14 5.86 19.90
CA LYS A 886 -25.65 7.14 20.44
C LYS A 886 -26.06 8.10 19.33
N LYS A 887 -25.39 8.06 18.18
CA LYS A 887 -25.68 8.95 17.04
C LYS A 887 -26.88 8.51 16.21
N ALA A 888 -27.35 7.27 16.32
CA ALA A 888 -28.60 6.85 15.68
C ALA A 888 -29.76 7.65 16.28
N ASP A 889 -30.62 8.20 15.44
CA ASP A 889 -31.88 8.81 15.88
C ASP A 889 -32.98 7.77 15.96
N LEU A 890 -32.94 6.79 15.03
CA LEU A 890 -33.91 5.72 14.94
C LEU A 890 -33.25 4.41 14.52
N VAL A 891 -33.66 3.31 15.13
CA VAL A 891 -33.24 1.96 14.76
C VAL A 891 -34.47 1.10 14.43
N CYS A 892 -34.57 0.68 13.18
CA CYS A 892 -35.63 -0.21 12.70
C CYS A 892 -35.30 -1.67 13.04
N VAL A 893 -36.29 -2.38 13.57
CA VAL A 893 -36.17 -3.80 13.99
C VAL A 893 -37.42 -4.59 13.59
N ALA A 894 -37.29 -5.92 13.55
CA ALA A 894 -38.35 -6.86 13.19
C ALA A 894 -39.27 -7.22 14.37
N SER A 895 -38.77 -7.15 15.61
CA SER A 895 -39.53 -7.53 16.80
C SER A 895 -39.00 -6.88 18.08
N ARG A 896 -39.78 -6.98 19.15
CA ARG A 896 -39.36 -6.58 20.52
C ARG A 896 -38.18 -7.41 21.02
N MET A 897 -38.06 -8.66 20.59
CA MET A 897 -36.92 -9.49 20.99
C MET A 897 -35.63 -8.99 20.34
N GLN A 898 -35.66 -8.63 19.05
CA GLN A 898 -34.50 -8.03 18.39
C GLN A 898 -34.06 -6.73 19.07
N MET A 899 -35.02 -5.88 19.45
CA MET A 899 -34.76 -4.67 20.22
C MET A 899 -33.96 -4.97 21.51
N ILE A 900 -34.41 -5.94 22.32
CA ILE A 900 -33.74 -6.30 23.58
C ILE A 900 -32.30 -6.77 23.32
N VAL A 901 -32.09 -7.63 22.32
CA VAL A 901 -30.76 -8.15 21.96
C VAL A 901 -29.84 -7.03 21.45
N PHE A 902 -30.34 -6.12 20.62
CA PHE A 902 -29.52 -5.01 20.13
C PHE A 902 -29.20 -4.02 21.25
N SER A 903 -30.13 -3.80 22.19
CA SER A 903 -29.89 -2.97 23.37
C SER A 903 -28.83 -3.56 24.29
N SER A 904 -28.77 -4.89 24.45
CA SER A 904 -27.70 -5.52 25.24
C SER A 904 -26.33 -5.45 24.57
N PHE A 905 -26.26 -5.38 23.23
CA PHE A 905 -25.00 -5.23 22.51
C PHE A 905 -24.48 -3.79 22.49
N TYR A 906 -25.36 -2.81 22.27
CA TYR A 906 -24.96 -1.45 21.91
C TYR A 906 -25.53 -0.37 22.85
N ALA A 907 -26.21 -0.76 23.93
CA ALA A 907 -26.80 0.16 24.91
C ALA A 907 -27.75 1.20 24.28
N ILE A 908 -28.50 0.80 23.24
CA ILE A 908 -29.48 1.67 22.58
C ILE A 908 -30.73 1.78 23.48
N PRO A 909 -31.20 2.99 23.78
CA PRO A 909 -32.42 3.19 24.57
C PRO A 909 -33.68 2.82 23.78
N GLU A 910 -34.70 2.31 24.49
CA GLU A 910 -35.95 1.78 23.91
C GLU A 910 -36.67 2.77 22.98
N ASN A 911 -36.69 4.05 23.34
CA ASN A 911 -37.42 5.09 22.60
C ASN A 911 -36.90 5.35 21.17
N LYS A 912 -35.67 4.89 20.85
CA LYS A 912 -35.08 5.00 19.51
C LYS A 912 -35.53 3.90 18.56
N TYR A 913 -36.16 2.83 19.04
CA TYR A 913 -36.55 1.73 18.18
C TYR A 913 -37.88 1.98 17.48
N ARG A 914 -38.02 1.43 16.27
CA ARG A 914 -39.31 1.23 15.59
C ARG A 914 -39.39 -0.19 15.09
N ILE A 915 -40.53 -0.83 15.33
CA ILE A 915 -40.79 -2.17 14.80
C ILE A 915 -41.39 -1.99 13.41
N THR A 916 -40.60 -2.22 12.38
CA THR A 916 -40.99 -2.03 10.97
C THR A 916 -40.97 -3.33 10.18
N GLY A 917 -40.43 -4.41 10.74
CA GLY A 917 -40.03 -5.59 9.98
C GLY A 917 -38.61 -5.44 9.42
N MET A 918 -38.21 -6.32 8.51
CA MET A 918 -36.97 -6.14 7.73
C MET A 918 -37.33 -6.00 6.27
N ALA A 919 -37.00 -4.87 5.65
CA ALA A 919 -37.33 -4.56 4.25
C ALA A 919 -36.91 -5.68 3.28
N ARG A 920 -35.81 -6.39 3.55
CA ARG A 920 -35.36 -7.52 2.74
C ARG A 920 -36.31 -8.72 2.76
N ASN A 921 -37.12 -8.90 3.81
CA ASN A 921 -38.06 -10.03 3.89
C ASN A 921 -39.22 -9.88 2.92
N ASP A 922 -39.59 -8.67 2.51
CA ASP A 922 -40.59 -8.46 1.46
C ASP A 922 -40.16 -9.14 0.14
N MET A 923 -38.85 -9.15 -0.16
CA MET A 923 -38.32 -9.84 -1.35
C MET A 923 -38.54 -11.36 -1.29
N LEU A 924 -38.49 -11.95 -0.08
CA LEU A 924 -38.74 -13.39 0.12
C LEU A 924 -40.18 -13.79 -0.20
N LEU A 925 -41.13 -12.86 -0.10
CA LEU A 925 -42.55 -13.12 -0.38
C LEU A 925 -42.96 -12.69 -1.78
N ASN A 926 -42.30 -11.65 -2.34
CA ASN A 926 -42.71 -11.02 -3.59
C ASN A 926 -41.97 -11.51 -4.84
N THR A 927 -40.90 -12.30 -4.68
CA THR A 927 -40.09 -12.77 -5.82
C THR A 927 -40.24 -14.27 -6.07
N ASP A 928 -39.92 -14.71 -7.28
CA ASP A 928 -39.83 -16.14 -7.64
C ASP A 928 -38.36 -16.57 -7.60
N GLY A 929 -37.87 -16.91 -6.41
CA GLY A 929 -36.47 -17.26 -6.24
C GLY A 929 -36.06 -18.54 -6.94
N ARG A 930 -36.98 -19.48 -7.16
CA ARG A 930 -36.66 -20.72 -7.86
C ARG A 930 -36.36 -20.44 -9.32
N LYS A 931 -37.20 -19.64 -9.99
CA LYS A 931 -36.93 -19.16 -11.35
C LYS A 931 -35.68 -18.29 -11.43
N ASN A 932 -35.42 -17.45 -10.43
CA ASN A 932 -34.21 -16.63 -10.39
C ASN A 932 -32.95 -17.49 -10.23
N ILE A 933 -32.98 -18.56 -9.42
CA ILE A 933 -31.89 -19.54 -9.30
C ILE A 933 -31.66 -20.27 -10.62
N GLU A 934 -32.72 -20.75 -11.27
CA GLU A 934 -32.63 -21.44 -12.56
C GLU A 934 -32.00 -20.54 -13.63
N LYS A 935 -32.37 -19.26 -13.64
CA LYS A 935 -31.75 -18.24 -14.49
C LYS A 935 -30.28 -17.98 -14.12
N LEU A 936 -29.97 -17.87 -12.83
CA LEU A 936 -28.62 -17.60 -12.32
C LEU A 936 -27.64 -18.72 -12.69
N LEU A 937 -28.08 -19.98 -12.57
CA LEU A 937 -27.25 -21.17 -12.81
C LEU A 937 -27.42 -21.73 -14.22
N ASN A 938 -28.33 -21.17 -15.03
CA ASN A 938 -28.71 -21.65 -16.35
C ASN A 938 -29.03 -23.15 -16.37
N LYS A 939 -29.87 -23.59 -15.42
CA LYS A 939 -30.26 -24.99 -15.21
C LYS A 939 -31.72 -25.08 -14.77
N ASP A 940 -32.39 -26.16 -15.12
CA ASP A 940 -33.74 -26.49 -14.65
C ASP A 940 -33.64 -27.33 -13.36
N PHE A 941 -34.33 -26.88 -12.31
CA PHE A 941 -34.39 -27.57 -11.01
C PHE A 941 -35.84 -27.92 -10.62
N SER A 942 -36.79 -27.82 -11.55
CA SER A 942 -38.22 -28.05 -11.31
C SER A 942 -38.50 -29.39 -10.62
N SER A 943 -37.77 -30.45 -10.99
CA SER A 943 -37.92 -31.79 -10.43
C SER A 943 -37.12 -32.05 -9.14
N LYS A 944 -36.25 -31.13 -8.68
CA LYS A 944 -35.32 -31.35 -7.56
C LYS A 944 -35.65 -30.49 -6.34
N LYS A 945 -35.37 -30.99 -5.13
CA LYS A 945 -35.37 -30.17 -3.91
C LYS A 945 -34.09 -29.34 -3.83
N ILE A 946 -34.21 -28.05 -3.52
CA ILE A 946 -33.09 -27.10 -3.49
C ILE A 946 -32.66 -26.84 -2.05
N ILE A 947 -31.37 -26.93 -1.78
CA ILE A 947 -30.77 -26.68 -0.47
C ILE A 947 -29.85 -25.46 -0.59
N PHE A 948 -29.93 -24.51 0.34
CA PHE A 948 -28.90 -23.50 0.49
C PHE A 948 -27.91 -23.91 1.58
N ASN A 949 -26.61 -23.80 1.32
CA ASN A 949 -25.57 -23.88 2.35
C ASN A 949 -24.93 -22.50 2.56
N MET A 950 -25.06 -21.95 3.76
CA MET A 950 -24.69 -20.56 4.07
C MET A 950 -24.06 -20.43 5.46
N PRO A 951 -22.85 -20.97 5.67
CA PRO A 951 -22.18 -20.88 6.96
C PRO A 951 -21.71 -19.45 7.29
N THR A 952 -21.49 -19.21 8.58
CA THR A 952 -20.73 -18.06 9.07
C THR A 952 -19.25 -18.18 8.70
N PHE A 953 -18.57 -17.03 8.71
CA PHE A 953 -17.12 -17.00 8.55
C PHE A 953 -16.43 -17.43 9.85
N HIS A 954 -15.31 -18.14 9.74
CA HIS A 954 -14.44 -18.47 10.87
C HIS A 954 -13.19 -17.60 10.87
N VAL A 955 -12.79 -17.07 9.70
CA VAL A 955 -11.69 -16.13 9.50
C VAL A 955 -12.17 -14.95 8.64
N PHE A 956 -12.19 -13.74 9.20
CA PHE A 956 -12.46 -12.54 8.42
C PHE A 956 -11.16 -12.08 7.73
N GLU A 957 -10.98 -12.49 6.47
CA GLU A 957 -9.78 -12.27 5.66
C GLU A 957 -9.28 -10.82 5.66
N ARG A 958 -10.20 -9.85 5.57
CA ARG A 958 -9.86 -8.43 5.41
C ARG A 958 -9.20 -7.80 6.64
N ILE A 959 -9.47 -8.34 7.82
CA ILE A 959 -9.00 -7.77 9.10
C ILE A 959 -8.26 -8.80 9.96
N GLY A 960 -8.07 -10.03 9.46
CA GLY A 960 -7.37 -11.10 10.17
C GLY A 960 -8.08 -11.60 11.43
N ARG A 961 -9.38 -11.33 11.58
CA ARG A 961 -10.14 -11.74 12.78
C ARG A 961 -10.52 -13.21 12.70
N ILE A 962 -10.32 -13.97 13.78
CA ILE A 962 -10.73 -15.36 13.89
C ILE A 962 -11.95 -15.45 14.83
N GLU A 963 -13.05 -16.06 14.40
CA GLU A 963 -14.28 -16.20 15.19
C GLU A 963 -14.66 -17.66 15.53
N GLY A 964 -14.13 -18.64 14.79
CA GLY A 964 -14.37 -20.08 15.01
C GLY A 964 -13.10 -20.90 14.80
N ASP A 965 -13.25 -22.21 14.62
CA ASP A 965 -12.10 -23.08 14.33
C ASP A 965 -11.47 -22.71 12.97
N ILE A 966 -10.19 -22.30 13.01
CA ILE A 966 -9.42 -21.93 11.82
C ILE A 966 -9.27 -23.08 10.81
N ASN A 967 -9.40 -24.33 11.27
CA ASN A 967 -9.31 -25.52 10.43
C ASN A 967 -10.61 -25.78 9.65
N LEU A 968 -11.71 -25.12 10.01
CA LEU A 968 -12.99 -25.18 9.29
C LEU A 968 -13.10 -24.04 8.26
N ASN A 969 -12.09 -23.88 7.42
CA ASN A 969 -11.95 -22.75 6.48
C ASN A 969 -12.43 -23.06 5.05
N ASP A 970 -13.42 -23.93 4.90
CA ASP A 970 -14.03 -24.29 3.61
C ASP A 970 -15.56 -24.04 3.63
N SER A 971 -16.24 -24.41 2.54
CA SER A 971 -17.66 -24.14 2.34
C SER A 971 -18.58 -24.89 3.30
N PHE A 972 -18.21 -26.09 3.77
CA PHE A 972 -18.94 -26.82 4.80
C PHE A 972 -18.07 -26.87 6.05
N LYS A 973 -18.60 -26.38 7.17
CA LYS A 973 -17.90 -26.28 8.45
C LYS A 973 -17.94 -27.63 9.17
N ILE A 974 -17.43 -28.67 8.52
CA ILE A 974 -17.34 -30.04 9.05
C ILE A 974 -15.94 -30.54 8.76
N HIS A 975 -15.27 -31.11 9.76
CA HIS A 975 -13.95 -31.70 9.56
C HIS A 975 -14.01 -32.86 8.57
N ASN A 976 -13.03 -32.91 7.67
CA ASN A 976 -12.89 -33.99 6.68
C ASN A 976 -14.13 -34.17 5.78
N PHE A 977 -14.77 -33.07 5.37
CA PHE A 977 -15.93 -33.11 4.47
C PHE A 977 -15.55 -33.60 3.07
N ASP A 978 -16.17 -34.68 2.63
CA ASP A 978 -16.01 -35.29 1.32
C ASP A 978 -17.08 -34.76 0.35
N TYR A 979 -16.64 -33.83 -0.51
CA TYR A 979 -17.50 -33.15 -1.48
C TYR A 979 -18.02 -34.06 -2.60
N GLU A 980 -17.24 -35.06 -3.03
CA GLU A 980 -17.65 -35.96 -4.10
C GLU A 980 -18.71 -36.93 -3.60
N LYS A 981 -18.48 -37.52 -2.42
CA LYS A 981 -19.47 -38.35 -1.74
C LYS A 981 -20.76 -37.58 -1.46
N PHE A 982 -20.65 -36.31 -1.06
CA PHE A 982 -21.82 -35.48 -0.83
C PHE A 982 -22.58 -35.16 -2.11
N ASP A 983 -21.88 -34.88 -3.23
CA ASP A 983 -22.52 -34.66 -4.54
C ASP A 983 -23.24 -35.92 -5.04
N ASP A 984 -22.65 -37.10 -4.86
CA ASP A 984 -23.28 -38.39 -5.16
C ASP A 984 -24.53 -38.62 -4.29
N PHE A 985 -24.47 -38.26 -3.00
CA PHE A 985 -25.63 -38.27 -2.11
C PHE A 985 -26.74 -37.34 -2.61
N LEU A 986 -26.40 -36.12 -3.04
CA LEU A 986 -27.36 -35.17 -3.60
C LEU A 986 -28.00 -35.72 -4.88
N GLU A 987 -27.21 -36.32 -5.79
CA GLU A 987 -27.69 -36.94 -7.02
C GLU A 987 -28.66 -38.10 -6.73
N LYS A 988 -28.25 -39.05 -5.88
CA LYS A 988 -29.04 -40.24 -5.53
C LYS A 988 -30.40 -39.90 -4.92
N ASN A 989 -30.48 -38.80 -4.18
CA ASN A 989 -31.69 -38.39 -3.47
C ASN A 989 -32.46 -37.26 -4.18
N ASN A 990 -32.13 -36.92 -5.44
CA ASN A 990 -32.84 -35.89 -6.21
C ASN A 990 -32.83 -34.49 -5.55
N LEU A 991 -31.67 -34.16 -4.96
CA LEU A 991 -31.38 -32.90 -4.30
C LEU A 991 -30.40 -32.06 -5.13
N VAL A 992 -30.43 -30.75 -4.98
CA VAL A 992 -29.39 -29.82 -5.45
C VAL A 992 -29.03 -28.90 -4.29
N CYS A 993 -27.73 -28.68 -4.08
CA CYS A 993 -27.24 -27.77 -3.05
C CYS A 993 -26.57 -26.57 -3.72
N ILE A 994 -26.89 -25.38 -3.23
CA ILE A 994 -26.29 -24.12 -3.65
C ILE A 994 -25.59 -23.55 -2.43
N SER A 995 -24.27 -23.43 -2.49
CA SER A 995 -23.47 -22.89 -1.41
C SER A 995 -23.07 -21.44 -1.69
N LYS A 996 -23.33 -20.58 -0.70
CA LYS A 996 -22.95 -19.17 -0.69
C LYS A 996 -22.37 -18.81 0.67
N VAL A 997 -21.04 -18.66 0.72
CA VAL A 997 -20.33 -18.32 1.95
C VAL A 997 -20.45 -16.83 2.30
N HIS A 998 -20.12 -16.50 3.54
CA HIS A 998 -20.07 -15.12 4.01
C HIS A 998 -18.98 -14.30 3.28
N HIS A 999 -19.23 -13.00 3.05
CA HIS A 999 -18.31 -12.09 2.36
C HIS A 999 -16.94 -11.92 3.05
N GLY A 1000 -16.83 -12.33 4.31
CA GLY A 1000 -15.60 -12.31 5.10
C GLY A 1000 -14.61 -13.43 4.75
N GLU A 1001 -15.10 -14.53 4.16
CA GLU A 1001 -14.31 -15.68 3.68
C GLU A 1001 -14.55 -15.96 2.17
N GLU A 1002 -15.28 -15.07 1.51
CA GLU A 1002 -15.75 -15.33 0.14
C GLU A 1002 -14.57 -15.48 -0.83
N THR A 1003 -13.45 -14.77 -0.63
CA THR A 1003 -12.28 -14.88 -1.49
C THR A 1003 -11.59 -16.24 -1.36
N SER A 1004 -11.22 -16.64 -0.14
CA SER A 1004 -10.47 -17.88 0.11
C SER A 1004 -11.32 -19.12 -0.11
N VAL A 1005 -12.61 -19.09 0.21
CA VAL A 1005 -13.45 -20.26 0.00
C VAL A 1005 -13.86 -20.37 -1.47
N THR A 1006 -14.17 -19.26 -2.15
CA THR A 1006 -14.47 -19.30 -3.60
C THR A 1006 -13.26 -19.79 -4.41
N SER A 1007 -12.03 -19.41 -4.03
CA SER A 1007 -10.83 -19.89 -4.72
C SER A 1007 -10.65 -21.42 -4.60
N LYS A 1008 -10.96 -22.00 -3.43
CA LYS A 1008 -10.97 -23.45 -3.19
C LYS A 1008 -12.08 -24.16 -3.96
N THR A 1009 -13.30 -23.60 -3.97
CA THR A 1009 -14.46 -24.26 -4.57
C THR A 1009 -14.52 -24.14 -6.09
N LYS A 1010 -13.89 -23.13 -6.71
CA LYS A 1010 -13.93 -22.86 -8.18
C LYS A 1010 -13.52 -24.06 -9.05
N LYS A 1011 -12.73 -25.00 -8.52
CA LYS A 1011 -12.23 -26.17 -9.26
C LYS A 1011 -13.04 -27.44 -9.04
N ARG A 1012 -13.99 -27.42 -8.11
CA ARG A 1012 -14.90 -28.54 -7.85
C ARG A 1012 -15.97 -28.58 -8.94
N LYS A 1013 -15.82 -29.51 -9.89
CA LYS A 1013 -16.82 -29.76 -10.95
C LYS A 1013 -17.84 -30.77 -10.46
N LEU A 1014 -18.78 -30.30 -9.64
CA LEU A 1014 -19.84 -31.11 -9.04
C LEU A 1014 -21.15 -30.95 -9.84
N LYS A 1015 -21.95 -32.01 -9.90
CA LYS A 1015 -23.17 -32.06 -10.72
C LYS A 1015 -24.33 -31.35 -10.04
N ASN A 1016 -24.50 -31.57 -8.74
CA ASN A 1016 -25.63 -31.16 -7.93
C ASN A 1016 -25.24 -30.22 -6.78
N LEU A 1017 -23.95 -29.96 -6.55
CA LEU A 1017 -23.47 -28.89 -5.67
C LEU A 1017 -22.92 -27.71 -6.48
N HIS A 1018 -23.48 -26.52 -6.25
CA HIS A 1018 -23.16 -25.28 -6.96
C HIS A 1018 -22.66 -24.22 -5.99
N PHE A 1019 -21.63 -23.46 -6.37
CA PHE A 1019 -21.10 -22.37 -5.55
C PHE A 1019 -21.39 -21.04 -6.21
N ILE A 1020 -21.95 -20.08 -5.46
CA ILE A 1020 -22.24 -18.73 -5.92
C ILE A 1020 -21.60 -17.69 -4.97
N ASN A 1021 -21.35 -16.49 -5.49
CA ASN A 1021 -20.78 -15.37 -4.73
C ASN A 1021 -21.51 -14.07 -5.06
N ASN A 1022 -21.22 -12.99 -4.32
CA ASN A 1022 -21.88 -11.70 -4.51
C ASN A 1022 -21.69 -11.13 -5.94
N ASN A 1023 -20.51 -11.29 -6.54
CA ASN A 1023 -20.25 -10.86 -7.92
C ASN A 1023 -21.19 -11.53 -8.93
N THR A 1024 -21.48 -12.82 -8.72
CA THR A 1024 -22.41 -13.57 -9.57
C THR A 1024 -23.81 -12.97 -9.47
N LEU A 1025 -24.29 -12.67 -8.26
CA LEU A 1025 -25.60 -12.03 -8.05
C LEU A 1025 -25.68 -10.64 -8.68
N ASP A 1026 -24.66 -9.80 -8.45
CA ASP A 1026 -24.59 -8.43 -8.96
C ASP A 1026 -24.60 -8.41 -10.50
N SER A 1027 -23.90 -9.35 -11.15
CA SER A 1027 -23.86 -9.45 -12.62
C SER A 1027 -25.24 -9.74 -13.25
N PHE A 1028 -26.16 -10.34 -12.49
CA PHE A 1028 -27.54 -10.60 -12.90
C PHE A 1028 -28.53 -9.55 -12.37
N GLY A 1029 -28.05 -8.54 -11.62
CA GLY A 1029 -28.88 -7.51 -10.99
C GLY A 1029 -29.83 -8.07 -9.91
N LEU A 1030 -29.44 -9.19 -9.30
CA LEU A 1030 -30.22 -9.89 -8.27
C LEU A 1030 -29.65 -9.60 -6.88
N ASP A 1031 -30.53 -9.44 -5.90
CA ASP A 1031 -30.18 -9.52 -4.49
C ASP A 1031 -30.28 -10.98 -4.01
N LEU A 1032 -29.49 -11.36 -3.00
CA LEU A 1032 -29.55 -12.68 -2.37
C LEU A 1032 -30.98 -13.04 -1.94
N TYR A 1033 -31.73 -12.08 -1.38
CA TYR A 1033 -33.07 -12.31 -0.88
C TYR A 1033 -34.12 -12.50 -1.98
N GLU A 1034 -33.77 -12.25 -3.24
CA GLU A 1034 -34.61 -12.56 -4.40
C GLU A 1034 -34.42 -14.00 -4.89
N ILE A 1035 -33.50 -14.77 -4.28
CA ILE A 1035 -33.27 -16.18 -4.59
C ILE A 1035 -33.48 -17.11 -3.39
N LEU A 1036 -33.32 -16.62 -2.15
CA LEU A 1036 -33.41 -17.47 -0.94
C LEU A 1036 -34.73 -18.23 -0.82
N ASN A 1037 -35.85 -17.62 -1.21
CA ASN A 1037 -37.16 -18.28 -1.16
C ASN A 1037 -37.32 -19.42 -2.20
N GLY A 1038 -36.36 -19.61 -3.11
CA GLY A 1038 -36.32 -20.74 -4.03
C GLY A 1038 -35.81 -22.04 -3.38
N ALA A 1039 -35.14 -21.98 -2.23
CA ALA A 1039 -34.68 -23.18 -1.53
C ALA A 1039 -35.77 -23.80 -0.64
N ASP A 1040 -35.74 -25.12 -0.53
CA ASP A 1040 -36.58 -25.91 0.37
C ASP A 1040 -35.97 -26.01 1.77
N VAL A 1041 -34.64 -26.12 1.89
CA VAL A 1041 -33.92 -26.31 3.17
C VAL A 1041 -32.67 -25.44 3.24
N LEU A 1042 -32.33 -24.95 4.43
CA LEU A 1042 -31.08 -24.25 4.74
C LEU A 1042 -30.11 -25.16 5.52
N ILE A 1043 -28.83 -25.10 5.18
CA ILE A 1043 -27.70 -25.57 5.99
C ILE A 1043 -26.96 -24.32 6.46
N THR A 1044 -26.79 -24.17 7.77
CA THR A 1044 -26.12 -23.02 8.38
C THR A 1044 -25.56 -23.40 9.75
N ASP A 1045 -24.95 -22.47 10.46
CA ASP A 1045 -24.36 -22.61 11.79
C ASP A 1045 -24.92 -21.53 12.76
N TYR A 1046 -24.18 -20.44 13.00
CA TYR A 1046 -24.52 -19.33 13.90
C TYR A 1046 -25.01 -18.09 13.12
N SER A 1047 -25.41 -18.27 11.86
CA SER A 1047 -25.78 -17.20 10.93
C SER A 1047 -27.18 -16.65 11.17
N THR A 1048 -27.35 -15.36 10.89
CA THR A 1048 -28.66 -14.69 10.96
C THR A 1048 -29.57 -14.99 9.77
N VAL A 1049 -29.07 -15.68 8.73
CA VAL A 1049 -29.91 -16.14 7.61
C VAL A 1049 -30.93 -17.20 8.05
N TYR A 1050 -30.69 -17.88 9.18
CA TYR A 1050 -31.69 -18.73 9.83
C TYR A 1050 -32.99 -17.97 10.11
N ASN A 1051 -32.92 -16.71 10.53
CA ASN A 1051 -34.11 -15.88 10.78
C ASN A 1051 -35.00 -15.82 9.53
N ASP A 1052 -34.39 -15.72 8.36
CA ASP A 1052 -35.09 -15.54 7.10
C ASP A 1052 -35.77 -16.86 6.64
N PHE A 1053 -35.19 -18.01 6.94
CA PHE A 1053 -35.83 -19.32 6.73
C PHE A 1053 -36.94 -19.58 7.77
N LEU A 1054 -36.74 -19.13 9.01
CA LEU A 1054 -37.78 -19.15 10.05
C LEU A 1054 -38.99 -18.29 9.63
N PHE A 1055 -38.74 -17.10 9.04
CA PHE A 1055 -39.78 -16.21 8.50
C PHE A 1055 -40.63 -16.91 7.42
N MET A 1056 -40.00 -17.70 6.55
CA MET A 1056 -40.68 -18.48 5.52
C MET A 1056 -41.27 -19.81 6.04
N ASN A 1057 -41.11 -20.12 7.33
CA ASN A 1057 -41.41 -21.41 7.95
C ASN A 1057 -40.74 -22.61 7.24
N LYS A 1058 -39.49 -22.46 6.81
CA LYS A 1058 -38.73 -23.48 6.10
C LYS A 1058 -37.72 -24.22 7.00
N PRO A 1059 -37.50 -25.53 6.78
CA PRO A 1059 -36.53 -26.31 7.54
C PRO A 1059 -35.10 -25.77 7.45
N THR A 1060 -34.35 -25.92 8.55
CA THR A 1060 -32.93 -25.55 8.65
C THR A 1060 -32.17 -26.67 9.37
N VAL A 1061 -30.99 -27.04 8.89
CA VAL A 1061 -30.04 -27.96 9.52
C VAL A 1061 -28.83 -27.17 10.02
N PHE A 1062 -28.47 -27.35 11.29
CA PHE A 1062 -27.42 -26.59 11.94
C PHE A 1062 -26.12 -27.39 12.06
N VAL A 1063 -25.08 -26.96 11.36
CA VAL A 1063 -23.72 -27.49 11.49
C VAL A 1063 -23.05 -26.79 12.66
N ASN A 1064 -22.79 -27.52 13.75
CA ASN A 1064 -22.30 -26.95 15.01
C ASN A 1064 -21.06 -27.66 15.55
N SER A 1065 -20.16 -28.08 14.65
CA SER A 1065 -18.94 -28.83 14.97
C SER A 1065 -17.98 -28.09 15.91
N ASP A 1066 -17.99 -26.76 15.92
CA ASP A 1066 -17.12 -25.91 16.73
C ASP A 1066 -17.88 -25.07 17.78
N LEU A 1067 -19.10 -25.48 18.15
CA LEU A 1067 -19.98 -24.71 19.05
C LEU A 1067 -19.31 -24.30 20.37
N GLU A 1068 -18.55 -25.19 21.00
CA GLU A 1068 -17.89 -24.87 22.26
C GLU A 1068 -16.74 -23.88 22.08
N GLU A 1069 -16.00 -23.95 20.96
CA GLU A 1069 -14.97 -22.96 20.63
C GLU A 1069 -15.61 -21.60 20.36
N TYR A 1070 -16.69 -21.58 19.59
CA TYR A 1070 -17.46 -20.38 19.29
C TYR A 1070 -18.01 -19.74 20.58
N ARG A 1071 -18.52 -20.54 21.50
CA ARG A 1071 -19.02 -20.10 22.81
C ARG A 1071 -17.89 -19.54 23.69
N LEU A 1072 -16.68 -20.11 23.62
CA LEU A 1072 -15.51 -19.65 24.40
C LEU A 1072 -14.94 -18.33 23.88
N LYS A 1073 -14.70 -18.22 22.57
CA LYS A 1073 -14.05 -17.07 21.93
C LYS A 1073 -15.03 -15.93 21.66
N ARG A 1074 -15.97 -16.12 20.74
CA ARG A 1074 -16.92 -15.08 20.32
C ARG A 1074 -18.04 -14.86 21.34
N GLY A 1075 -18.60 -15.97 21.85
CA GLY A 1075 -19.78 -15.99 22.71
C GLY A 1075 -21.11 -16.07 21.93
N LEU A 1076 -22.16 -16.53 22.61
CA LEU A 1076 -23.53 -16.59 22.11
C LEU A 1076 -24.43 -15.64 22.91
N ALA A 1077 -25.30 -14.92 22.20
CA ALA A 1077 -26.21 -13.95 22.78
C ALA A 1077 -27.44 -14.60 23.40
N LEU A 1078 -27.85 -15.77 22.89
CA LEU A 1078 -29.04 -16.50 23.31
C LEU A 1078 -28.67 -17.95 23.66
N GLU A 1079 -28.89 -18.31 24.92
CA GLU A 1079 -28.63 -19.66 25.46
C GLU A 1079 -29.91 -20.25 26.09
N PRO A 1080 -30.08 -21.59 26.09
CA PRO A 1080 -29.24 -22.57 25.41
C PRO A 1080 -29.45 -22.53 23.89
N TYR A 1081 -28.37 -22.67 23.09
CA TYR A 1081 -28.40 -22.59 21.62
C TYR A 1081 -29.50 -23.45 20.98
N GLU A 1082 -29.72 -24.66 21.49
CA GLU A 1082 -30.68 -25.63 20.97
C GLU A 1082 -32.14 -25.14 21.07
N PHE A 1083 -32.46 -24.33 22.09
CA PHE A 1083 -33.80 -23.80 22.30
C PHE A 1083 -34.18 -22.74 21.26
N TRP A 1084 -33.19 -21.96 20.81
CA TRP A 1084 -33.34 -20.83 19.91
C TRP A 1084 -33.17 -21.20 18.43
N THR A 1085 -32.77 -22.43 18.13
CA THR A 1085 -32.52 -22.92 16.77
C THR A 1085 -33.45 -24.08 16.40
N ALA A 1086 -34.45 -23.84 15.55
CA ALA A 1086 -35.48 -24.82 15.18
C ALA A 1086 -35.01 -25.71 14.02
N GLY A 1087 -34.21 -26.73 14.36
CA GLY A 1087 -33.68 -27.70 13.41
C GLY A 1087 -32.73 -28.70 14.07
N PRO A 1088 -32.37 -29.79 13.37
CA PRO A 1088 -31.37 -30.73 13.86
C PRO A 1088 -29.97 -30.10 13.92
N LYS A 1089 -29.13 -30.60 14.83
CA LYS A 1089 -27.76 -30.15 15.05
C LYS A 1089 -26.82 -31.28 14.66
N VAL A 1090 -25.89 -31.02 13.76
CA VAL A 1090 -25.03 -32.02 13.14
C VAL A 1090 -23.56 -31.62 13.27
N GLN A 1091 -22.71 -32.61 13.53
CA GLN A 1091 -21.27 -32.41 13.66
C GLN A 1091 -20.48 -33.19 12.61
N THR A 1092 -21.10 -34.21 11.99
CA THR A 1092 -20.46 -35.03 10.96
C THR A 1092 -21.22 -34.96 9.64
N GLN A 1093 -20.53 -35.27 8.54
CA GLN A 1093 -21.16 -35.35 7.22
C GLN A 1093 -22.27 -36.41 7.16
N SER A 1094 -22.10 -37.54 7.86
CA SER A 1094 -23.12 -38.60 7.89
C SER A 1094 -24.40 -38.14 8.58
N ASP A 1095 -24.27 -37.37 9.67
CA ASP A 1095 -25.44 -36.80 10.36
C ASP A 1095 -26.12 -35.77 9.46
N LEU A 1096 -25.34 -34.90 8.79
CA LEU A 1096 -25.87 -33.93 7.84
C LEU A 1096 -26.67 -34.61 6.71
N GLU A 1097 -26.12 -35.65 6.09
CA GLU A 1097 -26.79 -36.41 5.03
C GLU A 1097 -28.11 -37.02 5.51
N SER A 1098 -28.12 -37.64 6.70
CA SER A 1098 -29.34 -38.22 7.29
C SER A 1098 -30.40 -37.16 7.59
N GLU A 1099 -30.02 -36.08 8.24
CA GLU A 1099 -30.92 -35.02 8.66
C GLU A 1099 -31.47 -34.20 7.49
N LEU A 1100 -30.71 -34.05 6.40
CA LEU A 1100 -31.18 -33.43 5.17
C LEU A 1100 -32.35 -34.19 4.55
N LEU A 1101 -32.34 -35.53 4.58
CA LEU A 1101 -33.46 -36.32 4.06
C LEU A 1101 -34.74 -36.09 4.87
N ASN A 1102 -34.62 -36.06 6.21
CA ASN A 1102 -35.75 -35.73 7.07
C ASN A 1102 -36.26 -34.30 6.78
N SER A 1103 -35.37 -33.31 6.74
CA SER A 1103 -35.75 -31.91 6.48
C SER A 1103 -36.33 -31.68 5.08
N CYS A 1104 -35.93 -32.44 4.06
CA CYS A 1104 -36.43 -32.26 2.70
C CYS A 1104 -37.79 -32.95 2.45
N TYR A 1105 -38.07 -34.04 3.16
CA TYR A 1105 -39.19 -34.96 2.84
C TYR A 1105 -40.18 -35.20 3.99
N ASN A 1106 -39.94 -34.64 5.18
CA ASN A 1106 -40.88 -34.66 6.30
C ASN A 1106 -41.25 -33.22 6.70
N ASP A 1107 -42.39 -32.75 6.21
CA ASP A 1107 -42.86 -31.37 6.40
C ASP A 1107 -43.08 -31.00 7.89
N ASP A 1108 -43.39 -31.97 8.74
CA ASP A 1108 -43.63 -31.75 10.17
C ASP A 1108 -42.34 -31.70 11.00
N TYR A 1109 -41.19 -32.03 10.40
CA TYR A 1109 -39.90 -32.07 11.11
C TYR A 1109 -39.49 -30.67 11.61
N TYR A 1110 -39.34 -30.53 12.94
CA TYR A 1110 -39.10 -29.26 13.66
C TYR A 1110 -40.13 -28.14 13.39
N ARG A 1111 -41.30 -28.45 12.81
CA ARG A 1111 -42.30 -27.43 12.47
C ARG A 1111 -42.85 -26.70 13.69
N LEU A 1112 -43.15 -27.45 14.76
CA LEU A 1112 -43.67 -26.85 16.00
C LEU A 1112 -42.66 -25.89 16.65
N ASP A 1113 -41.37 -26.17 16.57
CA ASP A 1113 -40.33 -25.25 17.04
C ASP A 1113 -40.25 -23.98 16.20
N ARG A 1114 -40.38 -24.10 14.88
CA ARG A 1114 -40.44 -22.94 13.99
C ARG A 1114 -41.66 -22.07 14.28
N GLU A 1115 -42.85 -22.67 14.39
CA GLU A 1115 -44.10 -21.97 14.70
C GLU A 1115 -44.08 -21.34 16.09
N ARG A 1116 -43.37 -21.94 17.06
CA ARG A 1116 -43.15 -21.38 18.39
C ARG A 1116 -42.20 -20.17 18.38
N LEU A 1117 -41.12 -20.22 17.61
CA LEU A 1117 -40.09 -19.17 17.58
C LEU A 1117 -40.44 -17.99 16.67
N ALA A 1118 -41.13 -18.24 15.55
CA ALA A 1118 -41.48 -17.21 14.57
C ALA A 1118 -42.11 -15.93 15.18
N PRO A 1119 -43.13 -15.99 16.05
CA PRO A 1119 -43.73 -14.78 16.65
C PRO A 1119 -42.82 -14.07 17.67
N VAL A 1120 -41.73 -14.70 18.12
CA VAL A 1120 -40.70 -14.06 18.96
C VAL A 1120 -39.71 -13.29 18.08
N PHE A 1121 -39.37 -13.85 16.92
CA PHE A 1121 -38.41 -13.28 15.98
C PHE A 1121 -39.02 -12.16 15.14
N PHE A 1122 -40.33 -12.20 14.91
CA PHE A 1122 -41.05 -11.28 14.05
C PHE A 1122 -42.39 -10.86 14.67
N GLU A 1123 -42.65 -9.56 14.73
CA GLU A 1123 -43.96 -9.05 15.16
C GLU A 1123 -45.03 -9.28 14.07
N SER A 1124 -44.61 -9.23 12.80
CA SER A 1124 -45.45 -9.48 11.62
C SER A 1124 -44.68 -10.30 10.57
N ILE A 1125 -45.40 -11.18 9.87
CA ILE A 1125 -44.88 -11.99 8.77
C ILE A 1125 -45.72 -11.67 7.53
N ASP A 1126 -45.39 -10.53 6.91
CA ASP A 1126 -46.04 -10.03 5.71
C ASP A 1126 -45.02 -9.35 4.77
N ALA A 1127 -45.48 -8.79 3.66
CA ALA A 1127 -44.65 -8.10 2.68
C ALA A 1127 -44.82 -6.57 2.74
N ASN A 1128 -44.94 -6.02 3.96
CA ASN A 1128 -45.15 -4.58 4.19
C ASN A 1128 -43.94 -3.88 4.82
N SER A 1129 -42.80 -4.57 5.03
CA SER A 1129 -41.67 -3.99 5.77
C SER A 1129 -41.05 -2.78 5.05
N VAL A 1130 -40.98 -2.81 3.72
CA VAL A 1130 -40.56 -1.68 2.88
C VAL A 1130 -41.50 -0.49 3.07
N TRP A 1131 -42.82 -0.73 3.06
CA TRP A 1131 -43.82 0.32 3.29
C TRP A 1131 -43.67 0.93 4.68
N ASN A 1132 -43.68 0.10 5.72
CA ASN A 1132 -43.56 0.52 7.12
C ASN A 1132 -42.29 1.35 7.35
N THR A 1133 -41.17 0.94 6.76
CA THR A 1133 -39.90 1.69 6.88
C THR A 1133 -39.96 3.03 6.15
N TRP A 1134 -40.63 3.11 4.99
CA TRP A 1134 -40.82 4.37 4.28
C TRP A 1134 -41.77 5.33 5.02
N GLU A 1135 -42.75 4.83 5.77
CA GLU A 1135 -43.56 5.67 6.67
C GLU A 1135 -42.70 6.29 7.78
N ILE A 1136 -41.77 5.53 8.35
CA ILE A 1136 -40.80 6.05 9.33
C ILE A 1136 -39.85 7.07 8.71
N ILE A 1137 -39.39 6.84 7.48
CA ILE A 1137 -38.56 7.83 6.75
C ILE A 1137 -39.36 9.12 6.50
N GLU A 1138 -40.65 9.02 6.16
CA GLU A 1138 -41.53 10.19 6.00
C GLU A 1138 -41.74 10.92 7.34
N GLU A 1139 -41.93 10.21 8.45
CA GLU A 1139 -42.02 10.78 9.80
C GLU A 1139 -40.74 11.57 10.14
N ALA A 1140 -39.57 10.98 9.88
CA ALA A 1140 -38.28 11.63 10.10
C ALA A 1140 -38.07 12.87 9.21
N LEU A 1141 -38.47 12.81 7.94
CA LEU A 1141 -38.40 13.98 7.06
C LEU A 1141 -39.33 15.11 7.55
N LYS A 1142 -40.53 14.76 8.04
CA LYS A 1142 -41.47 15.74 8.61
C LYS A 1142 -40.94 16.35 9.90
N SER A 1143 -40.33 15.57 10.80
CA SER A 1143 -39.78 16.09 12.06
C SER A 1143 -38.63 17.07 11.80
N VAL A 1144 -37.70 16.71 10.91
CA VAL A 1144 -36.57 17.57 10.57
C VAL A 1144 -37.00 18.82 9.79
N ALA A 1145 -38.12 18.78 9.06
CA ALA A 1145 -38.70 19.95 8.40
C ALA A 1145 -39.41 20.92 9.36
N ILE A 1146 -39.77 20.49 10.57
CA ILE A 1146 -40.36 21.36 11.62
C ILE A 1146 -39.25 22.05 12.44
N GLU A 1147 -38.10 21.39 12.63
CA GLU A 1147 -36.96 21.93 13.39
C GLU A 1147 -36.07 22.91 12.60
N ASN A 1148 -36.09 22.84 11.25
CA ASN A 1148 -35.37 23.75 10.34
C ASN A 1148 -36.27 24.84 9.78
#